data_AF-A0A1H6ITA7-F1
#
_entry.id   AF-A0A1H6ITA7-F1
#
_cell.length_a   1.000
_cell.length_b   1.000
_cell.length_c   1.000
_cell.angle_alpha   90.00
_cell.angle_beta   90.00
_cell.angle_gamma   90.00
#
_symmetry.space_group_name_H-M   'P 1'
#
loop_
_entity.id
_entity.type
_entity.pdbx_description
1 polymer ?
#
loop_
_entity_poly.entity_id
_entity_poly.type
_entity_poly.pdbx_seq_one_letter_code
_entity_poly.pdbx_strand_id
1 'polypeptide(L)'
;MRPNEYDDLLKKIKCSDEFRSRMQEKLSSEPVEMTDYEDSVSGIEIAPKHSWGRVAALAAVFVLVCGAVGGGVYHFNKMKDNPNLVEEDDGASVFEKIKANKDSCDMKEYVWNLSGGPSTLVKKANDKKDRVIEYIEKSGEFKETENTSMACRSVRFEFINKKDDTYLEIDISENGNSFWNEADKQGNILREEYRSCSTQVFYDMLDLVLEDADSDIMEYITKVSQDELSTFVSTHLENSNDKALFYPRQGLANEMLTHFVITDKKALTDAFTNFEWVKVRKDEFDYNNYYEMGIRVSESGYLMPIIEDTYPYGYFKLKDERDCEKLVSEIKSVLGYDTESRDATIEEIKEACRSIVDKPNYSTWEGTIGVPQGGQYYGAIYRYYNMSDPESFINEIASLEWVTCSDKEYEDASEKCWYLSSVNLKESGYLSASTNNSNIYKYFKLKNESDKDKILPIIEKYLTMTDCSQLAEKLRIGLDNYNNLESDYVIEGSDMYSGGYSSLRGHLYYDAKNHKMYMNGEGTFDGKEVTIETVMNGEDVSAYRIIDKSTGETYREYTYCIVSPMTPRSPAHYVYASKGIEQMLGPVWAGDPEFNIESRDIGGGKTEYQITGKNNDIEIMDTIVLTEGGQLISSESNGYSFRLENYVFDSDSFEMVDVYDVYEQINYAEIKRDNNLHEYCLYPELIGGIMSDSSIKVITDSDTTEMYGYVLERMFSTLEKEGGDEDFWMLHGSEFKSGSKHGDRHMKGYYTIVVETEKYEFVIYIPDLRATKPEWGDDTVLIEKHYGTADESSDSYYRHFSDEDLNALRLLINRGY
;
A
#
# COMPACT_ATOMS: atom_id res chain seq x y z
N MET A 1 -3.53 -26.56 -26.00
CA MET A 1 -3.43 -27.75 -25.13
C MET A 1 -4.21 -28.89 -25.75
N ARG A 2 -3.68 -30.11 -25.70
CA ARG A 2 -4.37 -31.30 -26.22
C ARG A 2 -5.32 -31.87 -25.15
N PRO A 3 -6.45 -32.50 -25.50
CA PRO A 3 -7.45 -32.96 -24.53
C PRO A 3 -6.90 -33.84 -23.40
N ASN A 4 -5.85 -34.61 -23.67
CA ASN A 4 -5.24 -35.55 -22.74
C ASN A 4 -4.39 -34.88 -21.63
N GLU A 5 -4.05 -33.59 -21.79
CA GLU A 5 -3.25 -32.83 -20.81
C GLU A 5 -4.13 -32.35 -19.64
N TYR A 6 -5.45 -32.22 -19.85
CA TYR A 6 -6.41 -31.77 -18.83
C TYR A 6 -6.69 -32.83 -17.75
N ASP A 7 -6.76 -34.11 -18.14
CA ASP A 7 -7.05 -35.21 -17.21
C ASP A 7 -5.90 -35.44 -16.19
N ASP A 8 -4.66 -35.23 -16.61
CA ASP A 8 -3.49 -35.34 -15.72
C ASP A 8 -3.38 -34.15 -14.75
N LEU A 9 -3.88 -32.98 -15.14
CA LEU A 9 -4.02 -31.81 -14.27
C LEU A 9 -5.14 -32.01 -13.23
N LEU A 10 -6.31 -32.54 -13.64
CA LEU A 10 -7.45 -32.80 -12.75
C LEU A 10 -7.16 -33.89 -11.70
N LYS A 11 -6.25 -34.83 -11.99
CA LYS A 11 -5.80 -35.85 -11.02
C LYS A 11 -4.87 -35.30 -9.94
N LYS A 12 -4.09 -34.26 -10.23
CA LYS A 12 -3.13 -33.65 -9.29
C LYS A 12 -3.76 -32.68 -8.29
N ILE A 13 -4.95 -32.16 -8.61
CA ILE A 13 -5.69 -31.24 -7.74
C ILE A 13 -6.60 -32.07 -6.80
N LYS A 14 -6.52 -31.85 -5.49
CA LYS A 14 -7.44 -32.45 -4.51
C LYS A 14 -8.82 -31.78 -4.62
N CYS A 15 -9.65 -32.27 -5.54
CA CYS A 15 -11.06 -31.88 -5.68
C CYS A 15 -11.99 -33.00 -5.19
N SER A 16 -13.22 -32.68 -4.80
CA SER A 16 -14.25 -33.69 -4.54
C SER A 16 -14.61 -34.45 -5.82
N ASP A 17 -14.98 -35.72 -5.69
CA ASP A 17 -15.30 -36.58 -6.84
C ASP A 17 -16.52 -36.07 -7.63
N GLU A 18 -17.45 -35.39 -6.95
CA GLU A 18 -18.62 -34.76 -7.56
C GLU A 18 -18.24 -33.60 -8.50
N PHE A 19 -17.25 -32.79 -8.10
CA PHE A 19 -16.75 -31.70 -8.93
C PHE A 19 -16.01 -32.21 -10.16
N ARG A 20 -15.18 -33.26 -10.02
CA ARG A 20 -14.51 -33.91 -11.16
C ARG A 20 -15.50 -34.47 -12.17
N SER A 21 -16.56 -35.12 -11.70
CA SER A 21 -17.57 -35.71 -12.58
C SER A 21 -18.30 -34.65 -13.40
N ARG A 22 -18.69 -33.52 -12.80
CA ARG A 22 -19.38 -32.43 -13.53
C ARG A 22 -18.48 -31.75 -14.57
N MET A 23 -17.18 -31.64 -14.29
CA MET A 23 -16.23 -31.04 -15.22
C MET A 23 -15.91 -31.97 -16.40
N GLN A 24 -15.75 -33.28 -16.16
CA GLN A 24 -15.57 -34.25 -17.25
C GLN A 24 -16.82 -34.34 -18.15
N GLU A 25 -18.02 -34.25 -17.58
CA GLU A 25 -19.27 -34.21 -18.34
C GLU A 25 -19.31 -33.00 -19.29
N LYS A 26 -19.01 -31.79 -18.79
CA LYS A 26 -18.99 -30.56 -19.60
C LYS A 26 -17.90 -30.53 -20.68
N LEU A 27 -16.79 -31.23 -20.47
CA LEU A 27 -15.68 -31.27 -21.43
C LEU A 27 -15.83 -32.40 -22.46
N SER A 28 -16.68 -33.39 -22.19
CA SER A 28 -16.96 -34.51 -23.09
C SER A 28 -18.15 -34.29 -24.03
N SER A 29 -18.93 -33.23 -23.83
CA SER A 29 -20.04 -32.88 -24.73
C SER A 29 -19.55 -32.32 -26.07
N GLU A 30 -20.05 -32.86 -27.17
CA GLU A 30 -19.70 -32.45 -28.54
C GLU A 30 -20.07 -30.97 -28.82
N PRO A 31 -19.32 -30.28 -29.71
CA PRO A 31 -19.56 -28.88 -30.02
C PRO A 31 -20.91 -28.71 -30.72
N VAL A 32 -21.71 -27.77 -30.25
CA VAL A 32 -22.98 -27.39 -30.90
C VAL A 32 -22.67 -26.66 -32.21
N GLU A 33 -23.16 -27.19 -33.33
CA GLU A 33 -23.11 -26.55 -34.65
C GLU A 33 -23.81 -25.18 -34.62
N MET A 34 -23.04 -24.10 -34.81
CA MET A 34 -23.58 -22.79 -35.18
C MET A 34 -23.73 -22.73 -36.69
N THR A 35 -24.97 -22.83 -37.18
CA THR A 35 -25.32 -22.51 -38.56
C THR A 35 -25.78 -21.06 -38.67
N ASP A 36 -25.28 -20.42 -39.72
CA ASP A 36 -25.72 -19.17 -40.35
C ASP A 36 -25.12 -17.84 -39.85
N TYR A 37 -23.84 -17.65 -40.22
CA TYR A 37 -23.31 -16.35 -40.63
C TYR A 37 -23.40 -16.27 -42.17
N GLU A 38 -24.18 -15.34 -42.71
CA GLU A 38 -24.00 -14.87 -44.08
C GLU A 38 -23.38 -13.46 -44.05
N ASP A 39 -22.18 -13.37 -44.60
CA ASP A 39 -21.45 -12.15 -44.94
C ASP A 39 -22.19 -11.32 -45.99
N SER A 40 -22.25 -9.99 -45.81
CA SER A 40 -21.98 -9.04 -46.91
C SER A 40 -21.88 -7.60 -46.42
N VAL A 41 -20.71 -7.01 -46.66
CA VAL A 41 -20.42 -5.58 -46.51
C VAL A 41 -20.91 -4.83 -47.76
N SER A 42 -21.68 -3.75 -47.60
CA SER A 42 -21.73 -2.65 -48.57
C SER A 42 -22.16 -1.35 -47.87
N GLY A 43 -21.36 -0.29 -48.04
CA GLY A 43 -21.52 0.97 -47.32
C GLY A 43 -22.52 1.98 -47.91
N ILE A 44 -22.33 3.22 -47.45
CA ILE A 44 -22.86 4.54 -47.85
C ILE A 44 -23.81 5.17 -46.82
N GLU A 45 -23.39 6.37 -46.36
CA GLU A 45 -24.16 7.36 -45.63
C GLU A 45 -25.52 7.68 -46.27
N ILE A 46 -26.52 8.01 -45.45
CA ILE A 46 -27.56 9.07 -45.65
C ILE A 46 -28.60 8.91 -44.52
N ALA A 47 -28.69 9.90 -43.63
CA ALA A 47 -29.88 10.14 -42.78
C ALA A 47 -31.08 10.59 -43.65
N PRO A 48 -32.35 10.74 -43.19
CA PRO A 48 -32.97 10.45 -41.90
C PRO A 48 -34.34 9.70 -42.04
N LYS A 49 -34.99 9.30 -40.93
CA LYS A 49 -36.47 9.38 -40.78
C LYS A 49 -36.95 9.10 -39.36
N HIS A 50 -37.49 10.16 -38.74
CA HIS A 50 -38.40 10.08 -37.60
C HIS A 50 -39.54 9.09 -37.87
N SER A 51 -39.86 8.24 -36.89
CA SER A 51 -41.18 7.61 -36.79
C SER A 51 -41.71 7.69 -35.35
N TRP A 52 -42.81 8.43 -35.20
CA TRP A 52 -43.66 8.60 -34.02
C TRP A 52 -44.39 7.31 -33.60
N GLY A 53 -43.68 6.19 -33.46
CA GLY A 53 -44.27 4.89 -33.12
C GLY A 53 -44.17 4.48 -31.65
N ARG A 54 -43.24 5.08 -30.88
CA ARG A 54 -42.91 4.62 -29.52
C ARG A 54 -43.72 5.27 -28.39
N VAL A 55 -44.40 6.39 -28.63
CA VAL A 55 -45.12 7.13 -27.58
C VAL A 55 -46.44 6.45 -27.19
N ALA A 56 -47.09 5.70 -28.09
CA ALA A 56 -48.34 4.99 -27.77
C ALA A 56 -48.09 3.70 -26.95
N ALA A 57 -46.95 3.02 -27.15
CA ALA A 57 -46.61 1.82 -26.41
C ALA A 57 -46.11 2.12 -24.98
N LEU A 58 -45.37 3.22 -24.80
CA LEU A 58 -44.93 3.68 -23.48
C LEU A 58 -46.09 4.19 -22.61
N ALA A 59 -47.11 4.83 -23.19
CA ALA A 59 -48.30 5.25 -22.44
C ALA A 59 -49.15 4.06 -21.94
N ALA A 60 -49.22 2.96 -22.71
CA ALA A 60 -49.96 1.76 -22.28
C ALA A 60 -49.22 0.98 -21.18
N VAL A 61 -47.88 0.98 -21.19
CA VAL A 61 -47.07 0.43 -20.09
C VAL A 61 -47.13 1.34 -18.86
N PHE A 62 -47.15 2.67 -19.02
CA PHE A 62 -47.33 3.60 -17.90
C PHE A 62 -48.71 3.47 -17.23
N VAL A 63 -49.77 3.24 -18.00
CA VAL A 63 -51.13 2.99 -17.47
C VAL A 63 -51.27 1.60 -16.83
N LEU A 64 -50.51 0.60 -17.27
CA LEU A 64 -50.47 -0.73 -16.64
C LEU A 64 -49.58 -0.77 -15.38
N VAL A 65 -48.50 0.02 -15.34
CA VAL A 65 -47.61 0.15 -14.17
C VAL A 65 -48.24 1.00 -13.06
N CYS A 66 -49.03 2.03 -13.39
CA CYS A 66 -49.82 2.76 -12.37
C CYS A 66 -51.05 1.99 -11.85
N GLY A 67 -51.42 0.85 -12.46
CA GLY A 67 -52.69 0.17 -12.21
C GLY A 67 -52.65 -1.06 -11.29
N ALA A 68 -51.48 -1.57 -10.88
CA ALA A 68 -51.41 -2.96 -10.40
C ALA A 68 -50.53 -3.28 -9.17
N VAL A 69 -50.02 -2.30 -8.39
CA VAL A 69 -49.28 -2.64 -7.15
C VAL A 69 -49.96 -1.99 -5.94
N GLY A 70 -50.80 -2.80 -5.28
CA GLY A 70 -51.63 -2.43 -4.16
C GLY A 70 -50.87 -2.31 -2.84
N GLY A 71 -51.07 -1.17 -2.17
CA GLY A 71 -50.66 -0.90 -0.79
C GLY A 71 -51.05 0.53 -0.38
N GLY A 72 -50.75 1.53 -1.21
CA GLY A 72 -51.06 2.95 -0.95
C GLY A 72 -52.46 3.42 -1.36
N VAL A 73 -53.19 2.66 -2.18
CA VAL A 73 -54.52 3.06 -2.68
C VAL A 73 -55.60 2.97 -1.60
N TYR A 74 -55.43 2.17 -0.54
CA TYR A 74 -56.44 2.04 0.51
C TYR A 74 -56.63 3.34 1.33
N HIS A 75 -55.56 4.12 1.52
CA HIS A 75 -55.65 5.43 2.17
C HIS A 75 -55.97 6.57 1.20
N PHE A 76 -55.43 6.56 -0.03
CA PHE A 76 -55.72 7.60 -1.03
C PHE A 76 -57.12 7.55 -1.65
N ASN A 77 -57.76 6.38 -1.77
CA ASN A 77 -59.18 6.32 -2.20
C ASN A 77 -60.15 6.81 -1.12
N LYS A 78 -59.76 6.82 0.16
CA LYS A 78 -60.55 7.47 1.21
C LYS A 78 -60.46 9.01 1.17
N MET A 79 -59.41 9.55 0.53
CA MET A 79 -59.21 11.00 0.36
C MET A 79 -59.92 11.60 -0.86
N LYS A 80 -60.43 10.79 -1.80
CA LYS A 80 -61.12 11.29 -3.01
C LYS A 80 -62.62 11.48 -2.87
N ASP A 81 -63.25 10.95 -1.83
CA ASP A 81 -64.72 10.91 -1.69
C ASP A 81 -65.31 11.87 -0.63
N ASN A 82 -64.54 12.82 -0.10
CA ASN A 82 -65.10 13.88 0.75
C ASN A 82 -64.54 15.27 0.39
N PRO A 83 -65.22 16.04 -0.47
CA PRO A 83 -64.90 17.43 -0.68
C PRO A 83 -65.57 18.25 0.43
N ASN A 84 -64.99 18.23 1.64
CA ASN A 84 -65.30 19.26 2.62
C ASN A 84 -64.06 20.12 2.80
N LEU A 85 -64.17 21.33 2.26
CA LEU A 85 -63.35 22.49 2.60
C LEU A 85 -63.17 22.53 4.12
N VAL A 86 -61.94 22.35 4.59
CA VAL A 86 -61.60 22.71 5.96
C VAL A 86 -61.48 24.24 5.95
N GLU A 87 -62.49 24.89 6.51
CA GLU A 87 -62.43 26.30 6.90
C GLU A 87 -61.23 26.51 7.84
N GLU A 88 -60.58 27.68 7.73
CA GLU A 88 -59.53 28.14 8.66
C GLU A 88 -60.08 28.11 10.10
N ASP A 89 -59.76 27.04 10.82
CA ASP A 89 -60.04 26.92 12.25
C ASP A 89 -58.79 27.36 13.03
N ASP A 90 -58.94 28.43 13.82
CA ASP A 90 -57.97 29.04 14.77
C ASP A 90 -57.51 28.08 15.90
N GLY A 91 -57.66 26.77 15.73
CA GLY A 91 -57.24 25.74 16.66
C GLY A 91 -55.73 25.57 16.74
N ALA A 92 -55.22 25.19 17.92
CA ALA A 92 -53.81 24.88 18.15
C ALA A 92 -53.31 23.78 17.19
N SER A 93 -52.09 23.93 16.65
CA SER A 93 -51.48 22.97 15.72
C SER A 93 -51.35 21.56 16.30
N VAL A 94 -51.24 20.53 15.44
CA VAL A 94 -51.03 19.13 15.86
C VAL A 94 -49.80 19.04 16.80
N PHE A 95 -48.73 19.77 16.46
CA PHE A 95 -47.54 19.93 17.30
C PHE A 95 -47.86 20.49 18.69
N GLU A 96 -48.60 21.61 18.77
CA GLU A 96 -48.96 22.23 20.05
C GLU A 96 -49.93 21.36 20.86
N LYS A 97 -50.79 20.57 20.20
CA LYS A 97 -51.67 19.60 20.86
C LYS A 97 -50.88 18.46 21.51
N ILE A 98 -49.91 17.89 20.81
CA ILE A 98 -49.03 16.83 21.37
C ILE A 98 -48.27 17.36 22.58
N LYS A 99 -47.73 18.58 22.49
CA LYS A 99 -47.01 19.26 23.58
C LYS A 99 -47.91 19.56 24.79
N ALA A 100 -49.09 20.14 24.56
CA ALA A 100 -50.04 20.52 25.62
C ALA A 100 -50.70 19.30 26.31
N ASN A 101 -50.80 18.17 25.60
CA ASN A 101 -51.44 16.95 26.09
C ASN A 101 -50.46 15.80 26.31
N LYS A 102 -49.16 16.09 26.50
CA LYS A 102 -48.12 15.07 26.68
C LYS A 102 -48.47 14.01 27.74
N ASP A 103 -49.14 14.37 28.83
CA ASP A 103 -49.52 13.44 29.91
C ASP A 103 -50.74 12.57 29.56
N SER A 104 -51.55 12.99 28.58
CA SER A 104 -52.78 12.30 28.15
C SER A 104 -52.69 11.63 26.77
N CYS A 105 -51.57 11.81 26.06
CA CYS A 105 -51.28 11.09 24.82
C CYS A 105 -50.57 9.76 25.10
N ASP A 106 -51.05 8.67 24.52
CA ASP A 106 -50.34 7.38 24.51
C ASP A 106 -49.77 7.13 23.11
N MET A 107 -48.50 6.75 23.01
CA MET A 107 -47.90 6.33 21.73
C MET A 107 -48.24 4.86 21.46
N LYS A 108 -48.85 4.60 20.31
CA LYS A 108 -49.45 3.31 19.96
C LYS A 108 -48.52 2.44 19.12
N GLU A 109 -47.88 3.05 18.13
CA GLU A 109 -46.95 2.39 17.22
C GLU A 109 -45.91 3.38 16.72
N TYR A 110 -44.75 2.85 16.34
CA TYR A 110 -43.85 3.53 15.44
C TYR A 110 -43.49 2.60 14.29
N VAL A 111 -43.47 3.19 13.10
CA VAL A 111 -43.43 2.52 11.82
C VAL A 111 -42.33 3.17 11.00
N TRP A 112 -41.50 2.36 10.37
CA TRP A 112 -40.55 2.82 9.38
C TRP A 112 -41.19 2.74 8.00
N ASN A 113 -41.15 3.84 7.26
CA ASN A 113 -41.61 3.89 5.89
C ASN A 113 -40.42 3.83 4.92
N LEU A 114 -40.47 2.85 4.02
CA LEU A 114 -39.54 2.76 2.91
C LEU A 114 -39.86 3.84 1.89
N SER A 115 -38.82 4.34 1.26
CA SER A 115 -38.84 5.26 0.12
C SER A 115 -39.80 4.78 -0.99
N GLY A 116 -41.07 5.15 -0.91
CA GLY A 116 -42.11 4.67 -1.83
C GLY A 116 -42.49 3.18 -1.70
N GLY A 117 -42.13 2.51 -0.59
CA GLY A 117 -42.34 1.08 -0.36
C GLY A 117 -43.38 0.74 0.74
N PRO A 118 -43.55 -0.55 1.09
CA PRO A 118 -44.44 -0.95 2.18
C PRO A 118 -43.89 -0.51 3.55
N SER A 119 -44.78 -0.07 4.43
CA SER A 119 -44.43 0.30 5.80
C SER A 119 -44.09 -0.92 6.65
N THR A 120 -43.02 -0.82 7.44
CA THR A 120 -42.58 -1.88 8.37
C THR A 120 -42.86 -1.46 9.80
N LEU A 121 -43.70 -2.23 10.48
CA LEU A 121 -43.99 -2.01 11.90
C LEU A 121 -42.79 -2.49 12.72
N VAL A 122 -42.18 -1.58 13.48
CA VAL A 122 -41.03 -1.91 14.32
C VAL A 122 -41.48 -2.35 15.72
N LYS A 123 -42.46 -1.67 16.35
CA LYS A 123 -42.99 -2.07 17.67
C LYS A 123 -44.41 -1.56 17.93
N LYS A 124 -45.15 -2.28 18.78
CA LYS A 124 -46.45 -1.86 19.33
C LYS A 124 -46.27 -1.42 20.81
N ALA A 125 -46.49 -0.13 21.08
CA ALA A 125 -46.60 0.54 22.40
C ALA A 125 -45.32 0.90 23.23
N ASN A 126 -45.20 2.22 23.48
CA ASN A 126 -45.01 3.03 24.72
C ASN A 126 -43.85 2.91 25.75
N ASP A 127 -42.61 2.55 25.40
CA ASP A 127 -41.43 2.77 26.29
C ASP A 127 -40.57 3.99 25.91
N LYS A 128 -40.75 4.55 24.70
CA LYS A 128 -39.92 5.67 24.19
C LYS A 128 -40.68 6.98 23.96
N LYS A 129 -41.97 7.04 24.32
CA LYS A 129 -42.84 8.22 24.13
C LYS A 129 -42.19 9.52 24.64
N ASP A 130 -41.66 9.50 25.85
CA ASP A 130 -41.09 10.70 26.46
C ASP A 130 -39.85 11.20 25.70
N ARG A 131 -39.06 10.30 25.12
CA ARG A 131 -37.91 10.65 24.25
C ARG A 131 -38.37 11.25 22.93
N VAL A 132 -39.41 10.69 22.30
CA VAL A 132 -39.98 11.24 21.06
C VAL A 132 -40.51 12.66 21.30
N ILE A 133 -41.24 12.89 22.41
CA ILE A 133 -41.72 14.21 22.79
C ILE A 133 -40.54 15.16 23.09
N GLU A 134 -39.49 14.68 23.76
CA GLU A 134 -38.28 15.47 24.03
C GLU A 134 -37.58 15.92 22.73
N TYR A 135 -37.40 15.04 21.74
CA TYR A 135 -36.81 15.41 20.46
C TYR A 135 -37.65 16.45 19.70
N ILE A 136 -38.99 16.32 19.76
CA ILE A 136 -39.94 17.28 19.21
C ILE A 136 -39.85 18.64 19.93
N GLU A 137 -39.68 18.66 21.26
CA GLU A 137 -39.56 19.88 22.06
C GLU A 137 -38.19 20.57 21.87
N LYS A 138 -37.11 19.79 21.77
CA LYS A 138 -35.72 20.28 21.70
C LYS A 138 -35.39 20.89 20.34
N SER A 139 -36.05 20.46 19.26
CA SER A 139 -35.81 20.96 17.90
C SER A 139 -36.28 22.41 17.69
N GLY A 140 -37.15 22.93 18.55
CA GLY A 140 -37.41 24.37 18.75
C GLY A 140 -38.18 25.11 17.65
N GLU A 141 -38.05 24.75 16.36
CA GLU A 141 -38.76 25.41 15.26
C GLU A 141 -39.08 24.44 14.10
N PHE A 142 -40.23 23.77 14.18
CA PHE A 142 -40.83 23.17 12.98
C PHE A 142 -41.51 24.28 12.16
N LYS A 143 -40.93 24.64 11.02
CA LYS A 143 -41.44 25.71 10.15
C LYS A 143 -42.49 25.16 9.21
N GLU A 144 -43.64 25.81 9.11
CA GLU A 144 -44.67 25.45 8.13
C GLU A 144 -44.12 25.56 6.71
N THR A 145 -44.43 24.57 5.88
CA THR A 145 -44.01 24.52 4.48
C THR A 145 -45.20 24.21 3.58
N GLU A 146 -45.06 24.48 2.29
CA GLU A 146 -45.99 23.94 1.30
C GLU A 146 -45.81 22.41 1.18
N ASN A 147 -46.81 21.74 0.60
CA ASN A 147 -46.78 20.30 0.37
C ASN A 147 -45.54 19.92 -0.48
N THR A 148 -44.61 19.20 0.13
CA THR A 148 -43.36 18.75 -0.50
C THR A 148 -43.41 17.25 -0.75
N SER A 149 -42.69 16.80 -1.77
CA SER A 149 -42.61 15.37 -2.09
C SER A 149 -42.08 14.56 -0.91
N MET A 150 -42.92 13.69 -0.35
CA MET A 150 -42.57 12.73 0.71
C MET A 150 -41.98 11.43 0.16
N ALA A 151 -41.47 11.45 -1.07
CA ALA A 151 -40.62 10.38 -1.55
C ALA A 151 -39.27 10.48 -0.83
N CYS A 152 -39.23 10.10 0.44
CA CYS A 152 -38.05 9.97 1.29
C CYS A 152 -38.27 8.79 2.23
N ARG A 153 -37.20 8.29 2.88
CA ARG A 153 -37.38 7.42 4.05
C ARG A 153 -38.04 8.24 5.15
N SER A 154 -38.97 7.65 5.90
CA SER A 154 -39.58 8.35 7.02
C SER A 154 -39.81 7.46 8.23
N VAL A 155 -39.78 8.11 9.40
CA VAL A 155 -40.21 7.52 10.67
C VAL A 155 -41.58 8.09 11.02
N ARG A 156 -42.55 7.19 11.21
CA ARG A 156 -43.93 7.52 11.55
C ARG A 156 -44.25 7.11 12.98
N PHE A 157 -44.85 8.01 13.75
CA PHE A 157 -45.30 7.79 15.11
C PHE A 157 -46.81 8.08 15.22
N GLU A 158 -47.58 7.14 15.77
CA GLU A 158 -49.02 7.31 16.01
C GLU A 158 -49.30 7.45 17.51
N PHE A 159 -50.04 8.49 17.88
CA PHE A 159 -50.47 8.80 19.23
C PHE A 159 -51.99 8.79 19.34
N ILE A 160 -52.50 8.42 20.52
CA ILE A 160 -53.91 8.53 20.89
C ILE A 160 -54.05 9.55 22.01
N ASN A 161 -54.81 10.62 21.80
CA ASN A 161 -55.14 11.58 22.83
C ASN A 161 -56.37 11.11 23.61
N LYS A 162 -56.21 10.75 24.89
CA LYS A 162 -57.32 10.21 25.71
C LYS A 162 -58.39 11.25 26.08
N LYS A 163 -58.10 12.54 25.96
CA LYS A 163 -59.04 13.60 26.41
C LYS A 163 -60.21 13.80 25.45
N ASP A 164 -59.93 13.74 24.15
CA ASP A 164 -60.86 13.97 23.05
C ASP A 164 -60.97 12.75 22.11
N ASP A 165 -60.17 11.71 22.37
CA ASP A 165 -60.22 10.42 21.69
C ASP A 165 -59.89 10.54 20.19
N THR A 166 -58.93 11.41 19.89
CA THR A 166 -58.36 11.66 18.57
C THR A 166 -57.05 10.91 18.38
N TYR A 167 -56.74 10.63 17.11
CA TYR A 167 -55.49 10.03 16.65
C TYR A 167 -54.60 11.12 16.07
N LEU A 168 -53.33 11.14 16.49
CA LEU A 168 -52.34 12.12 16.02
C LEU A 168 -51.19 11.35 15.37
N GLU A 169 -50.81 11.71 14.16
CA GLU A 169 -49.71 11.10 13.43
C GLU A 169 -48.60 12.11 13.19
N ILE A 170 -47.37 11.65 13.32
CA ILE A 170 -46.16 12.40 12.99
C ILE A 170 -45.34 11.53 12.04
N ASP A 171 -45.10 11.99 10.84
CA ASP A 171 -44.19 11.38 9.88
C ASP A 171 -43.04 12.36 9.63
N ILE A 172 -41.80 11.96 9.90
CA ILE A 172 -40.60 12.77 9.65
C ILE A 172 -39.74 12.05 8.61
N SER A 173 -39.48 12.75 7.52
CA SER A 173 -38.68 12.30 6.40
C SER A 173 -37.21 12.68 6.54
N GLU A 174 -36.34 11.92 5.87
CA GLU A 174 -34.89 12.07 5.90
C GLU A 174 -34.37 13.44 5.45
N ASN A 175 -35.06 14.11 4.51
CA ASN A 175 -34.75 15.48 4.11
C ASN A 175 -35.19 16.55 5.13
N GLY A 176 -35.72 16.14 6.29
CA GLY A 176 -36.24 17.03 7.32
C GLY A 176 -37.67 17.52 7.06
N ASN A 177 -38.31 17.14 5.95
CA ASN A 177 -39.75 17.40 5.76
C ASN A 177 -40.56 16.47 6.66
N SER A 178 -41.72 16.95 7.11
CA SER A 178 -42.57 16.20 8.02
C SER A 178 -44.04 16.47 7.75
N PHE A 179 -44.85 15.44 7.94
CA PHE A 179 -46.29 15.46 7.80
C PHE A 179 -46.94 15.12 9.13
N TRP A 180 -47.91 15.94 9.51
CA TRP A 180 -48.60 15.84 10.79
C TRP A 180 -50.09 15.77 10.51
N ASN A 181 -50.78 14.79 11.07
CA ASN A 181 -52.22 14.67 10.90
C ASN A 181 -52.94 14.48 12.24
N GLU A 182 -54.19 14.90 12.26
CA GLU A 182 -55.14 14.61 13.33
C GLU A 182 -56.39 13.97 12.71
N ALA A 183 -56.85 12.87 13.29
CA ALA A 183 -58.04 12.14 12.84
C ALA A 183 -58.97 11.76 14.00
N ASP A 184 -60.26 11.64 13.71
CA ASP A 184 -61.26 11.10 14.66
C ASP A 184 -61.21 9.56 14.74
N LYS A 185 -62.04 8.98 15.62
CA LYS A 185 -62.18 7.52 15.76
C LYS A 185 -62.64 6.78 14.51
N GLN A 186 -63.31 7.48 13.60
CA GLN A 186 -63.80 6.93 12.34
C GLN A 186 -62.72 7.03 11.23
N GLY A 187 -61.58 7.64 11.55
CA GLY A 187 -60.46 7.88 10.63
C GLY A 187 -60.75 9.00 9.64
N ASN A 188 -61.65 9.93 9.98
CA ASN A 188 -61.82 11.16 9.22
C ASN A 188 -60.71 12.13 9.63
N ILE A 189 -60.00 12.66 8.64
CA ILE A 189 -58.93 13.63 8.85
C ILE A 189 -59.57 14.95 9.27
N LEU A 190 -59.21 15.41 10.46
CA LEU A 190 -59.64 16.67 11.04
C LEU A 190 -58.67 17.80 10.68
N ARG A 191 -57.37 17.49 10.54
CA ARG A 191 -56.32 18.47 10.21
C ARG A 191 -55.10 17.79 9.59
N GLU A 192 -54.43 18.50 8.69
CA GLU A 192 -53.13 18.16 8.10
C GLU A 192 -52.18 19.36 8.16
N GLU A 193 -50.92 19.12 8.48
CA GLU A 193 -49.87 20.14 8.52
C GLU A 193 -48.59 19.61 7.89
N TYR A 194 -47.95 20.44 7.06
CA TYR A 194 -46.64 20.16 6.48
C TYR A 194 -45.62 21.08 7.14
N ARG A 195 -44.57 20.47 7.68
CA ARG A 195 -43.53 21.18 8.45
C ARG A 195 -42.14 20.74 8.03
N SER A 196 -41.15 21.61 8.15
CA SER A 196 -39.73 21.28 7.96
C SER A 196 -38.96 21.41 9.26
N CYS A 197 -37.96 20.56 9.44
CA CYS A 197 -37.03 20.51 10.56
C CYS A 197 -35.62 20.17 10.09
N SER A 198 -34.65 20.19 11.02
CA SER A 198 -33.28 19.73 10.74
C SER A 198 -33.26 18.22 10.44
N THR A 199 -32.43 17.79 9.49
CA THR A 199 -32.18 16.36 9.21
C THR A 199 -31.66 15.60 10.44
N GLN A 200 -31.05 16.31 11.41
CA GLN A 200 -30.66 15.72 12.70
C GLN A 200 -31.86 15.16 13.48
N VAL A 201 -33.03 15.81 13.40
CA VAL A 201 -34.24 15.33 14.09
C VAL A 201 -34.68 13.99 13.53
N PHE A 202 -34.55 13.80 12.22
CA PHE A 202 -34.80 12.49 11.59
C PHE A 202 -33.82 11.44 12.10
N TYR A 203 -32.51 11.72 12.13
CA TYR A 203 -31.52 10.74 12.61
C TYR A 203 -31.74 10.36 14.08
N ASP A 204 -32.03 11.34 14.94
CA ASP A 204 -32.34 11.09 16.34
C ASP A 204 -33.57 10.17 16.51
N MET A 205 -34.60 10.37 15.67
CA MET A 205 -35.81 9.54 15.65
C MET A 205 -35.59 8.18 14.98
N LEU A 206 -34.69 8.09 14.01
CA LEU A 206 -34.29 6.83 13.38
C LEU A 206 -33.54 5.97 14.39
N ASP A 207 -32.54 6.51 15.09
CA ASP A 207 -31.77 5.80 16.12
C ASP A 207 -32.69 5.24 17.21
N LEU A 208 -33.71 6.01 17.62
CA LEU A 208 -34.77 5.53 18.52
C LEU A 208 -35.50 4.29 18.02
N VAL A 209 -35.85 4.27 16.73
CA VAL A 209 -36.56 3.15 16.09
C VAL A 209 -35.63 1.95 15.95
N LEU A 210 -34.34 2.16 15.67
CA LEU A 210 -33.35 1.09 15.51
C LEU A 210 -32.93 0.44 16.83
N GLU A 211 -33.02 1.13 17.98
CA GLU A 211 -32.70 0.56 19.30
C GLU A 211 -33.48 -0.73 19.64
N ASP A 212 -34.70 -0.84 19.12
CA ASP A 212 -35.62 -1.96 19.38
C ASP A 212 -35.77 -2.88 18.14
N ALA A 213 -35.08 -2.60 17.04
CA ALA A 213 -35.15 -3.40 15.83
C ALA A 213 -34.36 -4.71 16.01
N ASP A 214 -34.99 -5.84 15.68
CA ASP A 214 -34.27 -7.11 15.58
C ASP A 214 -33.42 -7.16 14.30
N SER A 215 -32.60 -8.21 14.16
CA SER A 215 -31.70 -8.37 13.01
C SER A 215 -32.44 -8.38 11.66
N ASP A 216 -33.65 -8.92 11.64
CA ASP A 216 -34.44 -9.06 10.41
C ASP A 216 -35.02 -7.70 10.00
N ILE A 217 -35.48 -6.92 10.98
CA ILE A 217 -35.91 -5.53 10.79
C ILE A 217 -34.73 -4.66 10.38
N MET A 218 -33.55 -4.82 11.02
CA MET A 218 -32.34 -4.09 10.66
C MET A 218 -31.93 -4.38 9.21
N GLU A 219 -31.85 -5.65 8.82
CA GLU A 219 -31.54 -6.03 7.43
C GLU A 219 -32.58 -5.46 6.45
N TYR A 220 -33.86 -5.50 6.82
CA TYR A 220 -34.93 -4.97 5.98
C TYR A 220 -34.88 -3.44 5.83
N ILE A 221 -34.53 -2.70 6.89
CA ILE A 221 -34.43 -1.24 6.89
C ILE A 221 -33.23 -0.74 6.08
N THR A 222 -32.09 -1.45 6.13
CA THR A 222 -30.87 -1.04 5.46
C THR A 222 -30.76 -1.54 4.02
N LYS A 223 -31.60 -2.50 3.60
CA LYS A 223 -31.54 -3.10 2.26
C LYS A 223 -31.86 -2.08 1.16
N VAL A 224 -31.04 -2.08 0.11
CA VAL A 224 -31.32 -1.37 -1.14
C VAL A 224 -32.02 -2.32 -2.12
N SER A 225 -33.11 -1.87 -2.73
CA SER A 225 -33.77 -2.62 -3.79
C SER A 225 -33.06 -2.43 -5.14
N GLN A 226 -33.12 -3.43 -6.02
CA GLN A 226 -32.51 -3.32 -7.36
C GLN A 226 -33.13 -2.19 -8.20
N ASP A 227 -34.44 -1.94 -8.06
CA ASP A 227 -35.13 -0.85 -8.75
C ASP A 227 -34.66 0.53 -8.26
N GLU A 228 -34.45 0.68 -6.94
CA GLU A 228 -33.92 1.91 -6.32
C GLU A 228 -32.49 2.19 -6.80
N LEU A 229 -31.62 1.17 -6.78
CA LEU A 229 -30.25 1.29 -7.24
C LEU A 229 -30.17 1.60 -8.74
N SER A 230 -30.96 0.90 -9.57
CA SER A 230 -30.99 1.15 -11.02
C SER A 230 -31.48 2.56 -11.35
N THR A 231 -32.51 3.04 -10.63
CA THR A 231 -33.01 4.41 -10.79
C THR A 231 -31.96 5.44 -10.39
N PHE A 232 -31.22 5.19 -9.30
CA PHE A 232 -30.13 6.05 -8.87
C PHE A 232 -29.02 6.11 -9.91
N VAL A 233 -28.54 4.95 -10.39
CA VAL A 233 -27.45 4.88 -11.37
C VAL A 233 -27.86 5.53 -12.69
N SER A 234 -29.06 5.24 -13.20
CA SER A 234 -29.59 5.86 -14.43
C SER A 234 -29.72 7.38 -14.31
N THR A 235 -30.16 7.86 -13.15
CA THR A 235 -30.35 9.30 -12.91
C THR A 235 -29.02 10.05 -12.93
N HIS A 236 -27.98 9.52 -12.26
CA HIS A 236 -26.74 10.24 -12.02
C HIS A 236 -25.59 9.88 -12.97
N LEU A 237 -25.41 8.60 -13.33
CA LEU A 237 -24.34 8.16 -14.23
C LEU A 237 -24.74 8.28 -15.69
N GLU A 238 -25.89 7.74 -16.11
CA GLU A 238 -26.25 7.68 -17.53
C GLU A 238 -26.48 9.08 -18.13
N ASN A 239 -26.93 10.04 -17.32
CA ASN A 239 -27.13 11.43 -17.74
C ASN A 239 -25.87 12.31 -17.61
N SER A 240 -24.76 11.79 -17.08
CA SER A 240 -23.50 12.52 -16.95
C SER A 240 -22.69 12.53 -18.26
N ASN A 241 -21.61 13.33 -18.32
CA ASN A 241 -20.65 13.24 -19.43
C ASN A 241 -19.78 11.97 -19.29
N ASP A 242 -18.94 11.68 -20.28
CA ASP A 242 -18.06 10.49 -20.24
C ASP A 242 -16.76 10.77 -19.45
N LYS A 243 -16.74 11.78 -18.57
CA LYS A 243 -15.54 12.16 -17.82
C LYS A 243 -15.58 11.60 -16.41
N ALA A 244 -14.42 11.17 -15.94
CA ALA A 244 -14.23 10.76 -14.56
C ALA A 244 -13.00 11.46 -13.96
N LEU A 245 -13.09 11.87 -12.70
CA LEU A 245 -12.00 12.48 -11.94
C LEU A 245 -11.68 11.61 -10.73
N PHE A 246 -10.40 11.38 -10.46
CA PHE A 246 -9.96 10.70 -9.24
C PHE A 246 -9.41 11.68 -8.21
N TYR A 247 -9.90 11.54 -6.98
CA TYR A 247 -9.52 12.32 -5.82
C TYR A 247 -8.88 11.40 -4.79
N PRO A 248 -7.55 11.49 -4.57
CA PRO A 248 -6.92 10.71 -3.51
C PRO A 248 -7.34 11.23 -2.11
N ARG A 249 -7.71 12.52 -2.00
CA ARG A 249 -8.29 13.11 -0.79
C ARG A 249 -9.17 14.31 -1.11
N GLN A 250 -10.11 14.61 -0.21
CA GLN A 250 -10.99 15.76 -0.31
C GLN A 250 -10.22 17.10 -0.36
N GLY A 251 -10.69 18.03 -1.21
CA GLY A 251 -10.21 19.42 -1.22
C GLY A 251 -8.92 19.67 -2.02
N LEU A 252 -8.45 18.70 -2.82
CA LEU A 252 -7.36 18.94 -3.78
C LEU A 252 -7.78 19.88 -4.90
N ALA A 253 -6.83 20.68 -5.37
CA ALA A 253 -7.03 21.53 -6.54
C ALA A 253 -7.21 20.67 -7.80
N ASN A 254 -8.08 21.10 -8.73
CA ASN A 254 -8.39 20.36 -9.96
C ASN A 254 -7.14 19.97 -10.78
N GLU A 255 -6.08 20.78 -10.72
CA GLU A 255 -4.81 20.55 -11.42
C GLU A 255 -4.03 19.33 -10.90
N MET A 256 -4.35 18.85 -9.69
CA MET A 256 -3.73 17.69 -9.05
C MET A 256 -4.55 16.41 -9.19
N LEU A 257 -5.67 16.46 -9.92
CA LEU A 257 -6.58 15.33 -10.07
C LEU A 257 -6.22 14.53 -11.33
N THR A 258 -6.33 13.21 -11.23
CA THR A 258 -6.18 12.35 -12.40
C THR A 258 -7.48 12.36 -13.21
N HIS A 259 -7.37 12.63 -14.50
CA HIS A 259 -8.50 12.72 -15.42
C HIS A 259 -8.63 11.44 -16.23
N PHE A 260 -9.86 10.92 -16.29
CA PHE A 260 -10.22 9.71 -17.01
C PHE A 260 -11.41 9.96 -17.94
N VAL A 261 -11.56 9.09 -18.94
CA VAL A 261 -12.74 8.94 -19.77
C VAL A 261 -13.35 7.56 -19.51
N ILE A 262 -14.67 7.52 -19.38
CA ILE A 262 -15.44 6.29 -19.24
C ILE A 262 -15.54 5.63 -20.62
N THR A 263 -14.84 4.53 -20.83
CA THR A 263 -14.79 3.83 -22.13
C THR A 263 -16.02 2.97 -22.40
N ASP A 264 -16.67 2.49 -21.34
CA ASP A 264 -17.92 1.72 -21.41
C ASP A 264 -18.83 2.04 -20.21
N LYS A 265 -19.76 2.98 -20.42
CA LYS A 265 -20.76 3.37 -19.41
C LYS A 265 -21.71 2.24 -19.04
N LYS A 266 -22.01 1.33 -19.96
CA LYS A 266 -22.94 0.24 -19.69
C LYS A 266 -22.28 -0.77 -18.74
N ALA A 267 -21.04 -1.15 -19.03
CA ALA A 267 -20.27 -2.01 -18.14
C ALA A 267 -20.09 -1.38 -16.75
N LEU A 268 -19.92 -0.06 -16.66
CA LEU A 268 -19.89 0.66 -15.39
C LEU A 268 -21.22 0.62 -14.63
N THR A 269 -22.36 0.79 -15.32
CA THR A 269 -23.70 0.60 -14.74
C THR A 269 -23.90 -0.83 -14.23
N ASP A 270 -23.49 -1.82 -15.03
CA ASP A 270 -23.57 -3.23 -14.67
C ASP A 270 -22.70 -3.51 -13.43
N ALA A 271 -21.49 -2.94 -13.35
CA ALA A 271 -20.61 -3.03 -12.19
C ALA A 271 -21.32 -2.53 -10.92
N PHE A 272 -21.91 -1.33 -10.94
CA PHE A 272 -22.62 -0.81 -9.77
C PHE A 272 -23.85 -1.65 -9.38
N THR A 273 -24.58 -2.21 -10.34
CA THR A 273 -25.83 -2.94 -10.07
C THR A 273 -25.64 -4.40 -9.68
N ASN A 274 -24.48 -5.00 -9.97
CA ASN A 274 -24.17 -6.40 -9.65
C ASN A 274 -23.82 -6.65 -8.18
N PHE A 275 -23.45 -5.62 -7.42
CA PHE A 275 -23.14 -5.75 -5.99
C PHE A 275 -24.37 -5.57 -5.10
N GLU A 276 -24.30 -6.12 -3.88
CA GLU A 276 -25.29 -5.83 -2.84
C GLU A 276 -24.90 -4.58 -2.06
N TRP A 277 -25.85 -3.65 -1.96
CA TRP A 277 -25.67 -2.37 -1.29
C TRP A 277 -26.61 -2.23 -0.09
N VAL A 278 -26.14 -1.50 0.92
CA VAL A 278 -26.92 -1.07 2.07
C VAL A 278 -26.94 0.45 2.17
N LYS A 279 -28.03 1.00 2.71
CA LYS A 279 -28.20 2.43 2.93
C LYS A 279 -27.39 2.88 4.14
N VAL A 280 -26.68 4.00 4.01
CA VAL A 280 -25.91 4.62 5.10
C VAL A 280 -26.27 6.10 5.25
N ARG A 281 -25.78 6.77 6.29
CA ARG A 281 -25.92 8.21 6.46
C ARG A 281 -24.87 8.97 5.62
N LYS A 282 -25.15 10.24 5.30
CA LYS A 282 -24.24 11.10 4.52
C LYS A 282 -22.88 11.29 5.20
N ASP A 283 -22.86 11.38 6.53
CA ASP A 283 -21.67 11.58 7.36
C ASP A 283 -20.82 10.31 7.51
N GLU A 284 -21.32 9.15 7.07
CA GLU A 284 -20.57 7.89 7.02
C GLU A 284 -19.75 7.73 5.73
N PHE A 285 -19.88 8.64 4.76
CA PHE A 285 -19.16 8.56 3.49
C PHE A 285 -17.66 8.86 3.67
N ASP A 286 -16.81 7.98 3.13
CA ASP A 286 -15.36 8.17 3.11
C ASP A 286 -14.93 9.06 1.93
N TYR A 287 -14.40 10.24 2.23
CA TYR A 287 -13.93 11.22 1.24
C TYR A 287 -12.45 11.05 0.85
N ASN A 288 -11.91 9.85 1.04
CA ASN A 288 -10.58 9.47 0.53
C ASN A 288 -10.72 8.50 -0.65
N ASN A 289 -9.75 8.57 -1.56
CA ASN A 289 -9.62 7.70 -2.73
C ASN A 289 -10.95 7.44 -3.44
N TYR A 290 -11.54 8.49 -4.03
CA TYR A 290 -12.84 8.38 -4.70
C TYR A 290 -12.80 8.89 -6.14
N TYR A 291 -13.72 8.36 -6.93
CA TYR A 291 -13.96 8.78 -8.31
C TYR A 291 -15.22 9.62 -8.39
N GLU A 292 -15.21 10.65 -9.23
CA GLU A 292 -16.39 11.44 -9.62
C GLU A 292 -16.68 11.22 -11.10
N MET A 293 -17.78 10.54 -11.40
CA MET A 293 -18.16 10.10 -12.75
C MET A 293 -19.68 10.22 -12.95
N GLY A 294 -20.26 11.39 -12.64
CA GLY A 294 -21.71 11.57 -12.47
C GLY A 294 -22.23 11.05 -11.12
N ILE A 295 -21.65 9.95 -10.65
CA ILE A 295 -21.76 9.40 -9.30
C ILE A 295 -20.40 9.53 -8.62
N ARG A 296 -20.38 9.77 -7.31
CA ARG A 296 -19.18 9.66 -6.49
C ARG A 296 -19.08 8.25 -5.92
N VAL A 297 -17.96 7.57 -6.17
CA VAL A 297 -17.69 6.23 -5.64
C VAL A 297 -16.30 6.16 -4.98
N SER A 298 -16.24 5.75 -3.72
CA SER A 298 -14.98 5.57 -2.98
C SER A 298 -14.43 4.15 -3.18
N GLU A 299 -13.10 4.02 -3.19
CA GLU A 299 -12.42 2.72 -3.14
C GLU A 299 -12.78 1.91 -1.88
N SER A 300 -13.25 2.57 -0.81
CA SER A 300 -13.79 1.96 0.40
C SER A 300 -15.22 1.40 0.24
N GLY A 301 -15.77 1.39 -0.98
CA GLY A 301 -17.08 0.78 -1.29
C GLY A 301 -18.28 1.66 -0.93
N TYR A 302 -18.11 2.99 -0.98
CA TYR A 302 -19.21 3.94 -0.77
C TYR A 302 -19.64 4.58 -2.08
N LEU A 303 -20.93 4.89 -2.19
CA LEU A 303 -21.53 5.48 -3.37
C LEU A 303 -22.46 6.63 -2.96
N MET A 304 -22.39 7.78 -3.66
CA MET A 304 -23.23 8.97 -3.42
C MET A 304 -23.41 9.84 -4.68
N PRO A 305 -24.45 10.70 -4.77
CA PRO A 305 -24.57 11.65 -5.87
C PRO A 305 -23.54 12.80 -5.76
N ILE A 306 -23.09 13.34 -6.91
CA ILE A 306 -22.10 14.45 -6.94
C ILE A 306 -22.75 15.80 -6.60
N ILE A 307 -23.94 16.07 -7.15
CA ILE A 307 -24.68 17.30 -6.93
C ILE A 307 -25.45 17.16 -5.61
N GLU A 308 -25.50 18.22 -4.79
CA GLU A 308 -26.51 18.36 -3.74
C GLU A 308 -27.89 18.53 -4.40
N ASP A 309 -28.35 17.47 -5.06
CA ASP A 309 -29.69 17.41 -5.60
C ASP A 309 -30.64 17.37 -4.40
N THR A 310 -31.81 17.97 -4.53
CA THR A 310 -32.86 17.95 -3.50
C THR A 310 -33.46 16.55 -3.28
N TYR A 311 -32.91 15.53 -3.92
CA TYR A 311 -33.16 14.12 -3.69
C TYR A 311 -32.18 13.60 -2.62
N PRO A 312 -32.64 13.35 -1.37
CA PRO A 312 -31.80 12.78 -0.30
C PRO A 312 -31.47 11.29 -0.51
N TYR A 313 -31.82 10.72 -1.67
CA TYR A 313 -31.50 9.35 -2.01
C TYR A 313 -30.08 9.24 -2.54
N GLY A 314 -29.35 8.21 -2.09
CA GLY A 314 -28.16 7.78 -2.82
C GLY A 314 -26.92 7.50 -2.01
N TYR A 315 -26.96 7.57 -0.68
CA TYR A 315 -25.80 7.17 0.14
C TYR A 315 -25.84 5.67 0.40
N PHE A 316 -24.97 4.95 -0.30
CA PHE A 316 -24.88 3.50 -0.21
C PHE A 316 -23.47 3.07 0.21
N LYS A 317 -23.39 1.94 0.91
CA LYS A 317 -22.16 1.20 1.19
C LYS A 317 -22.32 -0.23 0.70
N LEU A 318 -21.26 -0.82 0.17
CA LEU A 318 -21.23 -2.26 -0.12
C LEU A 318 -21.55 -3.06 1.16
N LYS A 319 -22.39 -4.09 1.01
CA LYS A 319 -22.74 -4.98 2.13
C LYS A 319 -21.54 -5.82 2.59
N ASP A 320 -20.70 -6.24 1.65
CA ASP A 320 -19.49 -7.02 1.90
C ASP A 320 -18.25 -6.20 1.54
N GLU A 321 -17.41 -5.89 2.53
CA GLU A 321 -16.20 -5.09 2.34
C GLU A 321 -15.15 -5.80 1.45
N ARG A 322 -15.23 -7.13 1.32
CA ARG A 322 -14.33 -7.90 0.43
C ARG A 322 -14.62 -7.65 -1.05
N ASP A 323 -15.78 -7.08 -1.36
CA ASP A 323 -16.14 -6.73 -2.73
C ASP A 323 -15.61 -5.34 -3.14
N CYS A 324 -15.06 -4.55 -2.22
CA CYS A 324 -14.45 -3.25 -2.53
C CYS A 324 -13.36 -3.37 -3.60
N GLU A 325 -12.43 -4.32 -3.44
CA GLU A 325 -11.35 -4.54 -4.42
C GLU A 325 -11.89 -4.93 -5.81
N LYS A 326 -12.96 -5.73 -5.85
CA LYS A 326 -13.60 -6.13 -7.12
C LYS A 326 -14.28 -4.95 -7.78
N LEU A 327 -15.07 -4.17 -7.03
CA LEU A 327 -15.71 -2.96 -7.53
C LEU A 327 -14.66 -2.00 -8.10
N VAL A 328 -13.55 -1.77 -7.39
CA VAL A 328 -12.45 -0.91 -7.86
C VAL A 328 -11.81 -1.46 -9.14
N SER A 329 -11.60 -2.78 -9.22
CA SER A 329 -11.09 -3.42 -10.43
C SER A 329 -12.05 -3.26 -11.61
N GLU A 330 -13.35 -3.43 -11.41
CA GLU A 330 -14.37 -3.25 -12.45
C GLU A 330 -14.43 -1.80 -12.92
N ILE A 331 -14.41 -0.82 -12.00
CA ILE A 331 -14.33 0.60 -12.33
C ILE A 331 -13.05 0.89 -13.14
N LYS A 332 -11.88 0.47 -12.66
CA LYS A 332 -10.60 0.71 -13.35
C LYS A 332 -10.56 0.07 -14.75
N SER A 333 -11.28 -1.04 -14.97
CA SER A 333 -11.34 -1.71 -16.26
C SER A 333 -12.07 -0.91 -17.35
N VAL A 334 -12.96 0.00 -16.96
CA VAL A 334 -13.77 0.85 -17.86
C VAL A 334 -13.34 2.32 -17.85
N LEU A 335 -12.26 2.64 -17.14
CA LEU A 335 -11.63 3.96 -17.16
C LEU A 335 -10.41 3.93 -18.08
N GLY A 336 -10.46 4.70 -19.16
CA GLY A 336 -9.29 5.08 -19.93
C GLY A 336 -8.75 6.40 -19.38
N TYR A 337 -7.44 6.63 -19.44
CA TYR A 337 -6.91 7.97 -19.19
C TYR A 337 -7.55 8.97 -20.17
N ASP A 338 -7.84 10.19 -19.73
CA ASP A 338 -8.24 11.30 -20.61
C ASP A 338 -7.00 11.78 -21.39
N THR A 339 -6.45 10.88 -22.20
CA THR A 339 -5.39 11.16 -23.14
C THR A 339 -6.06 11.18 -24.51
N GLU A 340 -6.40 12.37 -24.99
CA GLU A 340 -6.38 12.56 -26.44
C GLU A 340 -4.92 12.33 -26.88
N SER A 341 -4.55 11.07 -27.14
CA SER A 341 -3.33 10.70 -27.85
C SER A 341 -3.48 11.25 -29.26
N ARG A 342 -3.02 12.48 -29.45
CA ARG A 342 -3.01 13.15 -30.74
C ARG A 342 -1.61 13.14 -31.31
N ASP A 343 -1.52 13.20 -32.63
CA ASP A 343 -0.26 13.46 -33.30
C ASP A 343 0.33 14.77 -32.80
N ALA A 344 1.59 14.71 -32.34
CA ALA A 344 2.37 15.89 -32.01
C ALA A 344 3.04 16.41 -33.28
N THR A 345 2.99 17.72 -33.48
CA THR A 345 3.64 18.34 -34.64
C THR A 345 5.15 18.46 -34.41
N ILE A 346 5.93 18.51 -35.49
CA ILE A 346 7.38 18.72 -35.42
C ILE A 346 7.72 19.98 -34.60
N GLU A 347 6.99 21.07 -34.82
CA GLU A 347 7.22 22.34 -34.10
C GLU A 347 6.88 22.25 -32.60
N GLU A 348 5.91 21.41 -32.21
CA GLU A 348 5.63 21.15 -30.80
C GLU A 348 6.77 20.39 -30.11
N ILE A 349 7.39 19.42 -30.80
CA ILE A 349 8.54 18.68 -30.26
C ILE A 349 9.78 19.57 -30.21
N LYS A 350 10.01 20.42 -31.23
CA LYS A 350 11.10 21.42 -31.19
C LYS A 350 10.93 22.41 -30.04
N GLU A 351 9.73 22.92 -29.83
CA GLU A 351 9.43 23.81 -28.70
C GLU A 351 9.61 23.08 -27.36
N ALA A 352 9.20 21.81 -27.26
CA ALA A 352 9.46 21.00 -26.07
C ALA A 352 10.98 20.83 -25.81
N CYS A 353 11.76 20.66 -26.87
CA CYS A 353 13.22 20.46 -26.79
C CYS A 353 14.04 21.76 -26.76
N ARG A 354 13.41 22.94 -26.77
CA ARG A 354 14.10 24.23 -26.95
C ARG A 354 15.10 24.58 -25.84
N SER A 355 14.96 23.97 -24.66
CA SER A 355 15.85 24.21 -23.51
C SER A 355 17.16 23.43 -23.61
N ILE A 356 17.27 22.51 -24.56
CA ILE A 356 18.49 21.77 -24.83
C ILE A 356 19.54 22.74 -25.38
N VAL A 357 20.65 22.86 -24.66
CA VAL A 357 21.75 23.78 -24.96
C VAL A 357 23.10 23.06 -24.93
N ASP A 358 24.12 23.72 -25.48
CA ASP A 358 25.52 23.26 -25.43
C ASP A 358 26.09 23.50 -24.02
N LYS A 359 25.72 22.60 -23.12
CA LYS A 359 26.26 22.47 -21.75
C LYS A 359 26.34 20.99 -21.40
N PRO A 360 27.19 20.60 -20.43
CA PRO A 360 27.17 19.25 -19.89
C PRO A 360 25.76 18.89 -19.40
N ASN A 361 25.17 17.88 -20.03
CA ASN A 361 23.92 17.26 -19.64
C ASN A 361 24.23 15.96 -18.91
N TYR A 362 23.31 15.41 -18.12
CA TYR A 362 23.55 14.11 -17.49
C TYR A 362 22.55 13.06 -17.99
N SER A 363 22.94 11.79 -17.97
CA SER A 363 22.02 10.66 -18.18
C SER A 363 21.98 9.83 -16.93
N THR A 364 20.82 9.24 -16.68
CA THR A 364 20.64 8.24 -15.63
C THR A 364 20.07 6.98 -16.22
N TRP A 365 20.45 5.84 -15.68
CA TRP A 365 19.78 4.58 -15.98
C TRP A 365 19.92 3.64 -14.81
N GLU A 366 19.02 2.66 -14.73
CA GLU A 366 19.24 1.50 -13.88
C GLU A 366 20.50 0.79 -14.36
N GLY A 367 21.59 0.94 -13.62
CA GLY A 367 22.78 0.14 -13.79
C GLY A 367 22.44 -1.35 -13.65
N THR A 368 23.27 -2.21 -14.23
CA THR A 368 23.27 -3.62 -13.87
C THR A 368 23.27 -3.74 -12.35
N ILE A 369 22.34 -4.55 -11.81
CA ILE A 369 22.38 -5.01 -10.42
C ILE A 369 23.78 -5.60 -10.21
N GLY A 370 24.64 -4.85 -9.53
CA GLY A 370 26.05 -5.14 -9.36
C GLY A 370 26.52 -4.48 -8.07
N VAL A 371 26.89 -5.33 -7.11
CA VAL A 371 27.29 -5.04 -5.72
C VAL A 371 26.38 -4.04 -5.01
N PRO A 372 25.29 -4.50 -4.35
CA PRO A 372 24.39 -3.62 -3.64
C PRO A 372 25.06 -2.96 -2.44
N GLN A 373 24.61 -1.74 -2.18
CA GLN A 373 24.94 -0.98 -0.99
C GLN A 373 23.60 -0.61 -0.37
N GLY A 374 23.01 -1.55 0.39
CA GLY A 374 21.91 -1.42 1.33
C GLY A 374 21.00 -0.23 1.08
N GLY A 375 19.79 -0.44 0.59
CA GLY A 375 18.65 0.50 0.56
C GLY A 375 18.82 1.97 0.08
N GLN A 376 20.03 2.49 -0.18
CA GLN A 376 20.24 3.58 -1.12
C GLN A 376 20.41 2.91 -2.47
N TYR A 377 19.34 2.90 -3.26
CA TYR A 377 19.37 2.50 -4.64
C TYR A 377 20.38 3.37 -5.41
N TYR A 378 21.64 2.95 -5.47
CA TYR A 378 22.58 3.28 -6.54
C TYR A 378 22.19 2.59 -7.85
N GLY A 379 20.91 2.23 -8.01
CA GLY A 379 20.35 1.78 -9.27
C GLY A 379 20.58 2.82 -10.34
N ALA A 380 20.47 4.13 -10.03
CA ALA A 380 20.69 5.17 -11.02
C ALA A 380 22.20 5.49 -11.19
N ILE A 381 22.78 5.10 -12.31
CA ILE A 381 24.12 5.52 -12.75
C ILE A 381 24.03 6.90 -13.39
N TYR A 382 24.74 7.89 -12.85
CA TYR A 382 24.77 9.24 -13.42
C TYR A 382 26.07 9.46 -14.21
N ARG A 383 25.96 9.97 -15.45
CA ARG A 383 27.12 10.38 -16.28
C ARG A 383 26.85 11.70 -16.98
N TYR A 384 27.86 12.58 -17.03
CA TYR A 384 27.84 13.80 -17.83
C TYR A 384 28.23 13.54 -19.29
N TYR A 385 27.53 14.22 -20.18
CA TYR A 385 27.72 14.23 -21.62
C TYR A 385 27.77 15.67 -22.13
N ASN A 386 28.75 15.97 -22.98
CA ASN A 386 28.78 17.18 -23.78
C ASN A 386 27.91 17.00 -25.04
N MET A 387 27.26 18.07 -25.48
CA MET A 387 26.43 18.08 -26.68
C MET A 387 27.05 18.97 -27.75
N SER A 388 27.50 18.41 -28.87
CA SER A 388 28.28 19.15 -29.87
C SER A 388 27.45 20.07 -30.77
N ASP A 389 26.19 19.73 -31.04
CA ASP A 389 25.28 20.49 -31.91
C ASP A 389 23.82 20.33 -31.46
N PRO A 390 23.36 21.14 -30.49
CA PRO A 390 22.00 21.08 -29.97
C PRO A 390 20.92 21.28 -31.04
N GLU A 391 21.14 22.18 -32.00
CA GLU A 391 20.13 22.51 -33.02
C GLU A 391 19.91 21.33 -33.97
N SER A 392 20.98 20.71 -34.45
CA SER A 392 20.87 19.52 -35.31
C SER A 392 20.31 18.32 -34.54
N PHE A 393 20.67 18.15 -33.26
CA PHE A 393 20.09 17.12 -32.39
C PHE A 393 18.56 17.29 -32.25
N ILE A 394 18.09 18.49 -31.89
CA ILE A 394 16.66 18.81 -31.77
C ILE A 394 15.92 18.52 -33.08
N ASN A 395 16.49 18.92 -34.21
CA ASN A 395 15.88 18.71 -35.52
C ASN A 395 15.74 17.21 -35.87
N GLU A 396 16.72 16.36 -35.53
CA GLU A 396 16.64 14.92 -35.76
C GLU A 396 15.64 14.25 -34.82
N ILE A 397 15.64 14.58 -33.52
CA ILE A 397 14.65 14.06 -32.56
C ILE A 397 13.22 14.45 -32.96
N ALA A 398 13.01 15.72 -33.33
CA ALA A 398 11.71 16.21 -33.77
C ALA A 398 11.26 15.66 -35.12
N SER A 399 12.18 15.07 -35.91
CA SER A 399 11.84 14.42 -37.18
C SER A 399 11.25 13.02 -37.02
N LEU A 400 11.37 12.41 -35.84
CA LEU A 400 10.64 11.19 -35.48
C LEU A 400 9.14 11.51 -35.35
N GLU A 401 8.28 10.50 -35.54
CA GLU A 401 6.84 10.67 -35.38
C GLU A 401 6.45 10.50 -33.91
N TRP A 402 5.78 11.50 -33.32
CA TRP A 402 5.42 11.53 -31.89
C TRP A 402 3.91 11.68 -31.69
N VAL A 403 3.40 11.15 -30.58
CA VAL A 403 2.05 11.39 -30.07
C VAL A 403 2.10 11.85 -28.62
N THR A 404 1.08 12.57 -28.16
CA THR A 404 0.91 12.89 -26.74
C THR A 404 0.59 11.62 -25.92
N CYS A 405 1.05 11.55 -24.68
CA CYS A 405 0.74 10.46 -23.75
C CYS A 405 0.52 10.99 -22.33
N SER A 406 0.06 10.13 -21.42
CA SER A 406 -0.07 10.45 -19.99
C SER A 406 1.28 10.47 -19.27
N ASP A 407 1.30 11.12 -18.10
CA ASP A 407 2.40 11.04 -17.14
C ASP A 407 2.66 9.59 -16.70
N LYS A 408 1.60 8.81 -16.45
CA LYS A 408 1.72 7.41 -16.05
C LYS A 408 2.32 6.53 -17.15
N GLU A 409 1.87 6.67 -18.40
CA GLU A 409 2.49 5.93 -19.52
C GLU A 409 3.98 6.26 -19.64
N TYR A 410 4.35 7.51 -19.39
CA TYR A 410 5.75 7.91 -19.32
C TYR A 410 6.46 7.27 -18.12
N GLU A 411 5.88 7.27 -16.92
CA GLU A 411 6.46 6.72 -15.69
C GLU A 411 6.66 5.20 -15.77
N ASP A 412 5.69 4.46 -16.33
CA ASP A 412 5.71 3.01 -16.48
C ASP A 412 6.86 2.52 -17.40
N ALA A 413 7.40 3.40 -18.25
CA ALA A 413 8.56 3.10 -19.09
C ALA A 413 9.88 3.18 -18.26
N SER A 414 10.28 2.10 -17.62
CA SER A 414 11.54 2.01 -16.83
C SER A 414 12.73 1.62 -17.69
N GLU A 415 13.45 2.61 -18.23
CA GLU A 415 14.68 2.39 -19.02
C GLU A 415 15.66 3.57 -18.87
N LYS A 416 16.82 3.48 -19.53
CA LYS A 416 17.81 4.56 -19.59
C LYS A 416 17.20 5.88 -20.06
N CYS A 417 17.54 6.95 -19.35
CA CYS A 417 17.00 8.28 -19.53
C CYS A 417 18.14 9.31 -19.67
N TRP A 418 18.07 10.14 -20.70
CA TRP A 418 18.96 11.29 -20.88
C TRP A 418 18.25 12.56 -20.38
N TYR A 419 18.84 13.20 -19.37
CA TYR A 419 18.40 14.48 -18.80
C TYR A 419 19.14 15.61 -19.52
N LEU A 420 18.53 16.08 -20.60
CA LEU A 420 19.03 17.12 -21.47
C LEU A 420 18.48 18.47 -21.01
N SER A 421 19.12 19.06 -20.00
CA SER A 421 18.70 20.30 -19.35
C SER A 421 17.36 20.18 -18.61
N SER A 422 16.23 20.47 -19.26
CA SER A 422 14.88 20.30 -18.69
C SER A 422 14.01 19.30 -19.46
N VAL A 423 14.66 18.50 -20.33
CA VAL A 423 14.04 17.51 -21.19
C VAL A 423 14.55 16.13 -20.79
N ASN A 424 13.65 15.19 -20.55
CA ASN A 424 14.01 13.81 -20.26
C ASN A 424 13.61 12.95 -21.46
N LEU A 425 14.60 12.37 -22.13
CA LEU A 425 14.42 11.47 -23.25
C LEU A 425 14.76 10.05 -22.83
N LYS A 426 13.83 9.11 -22.94
CA LYS A 426 14.04 7.69 -22.61
C LYS A 426 14.38 6.89 -23.86
N GLU A 427 15.21 5.86 -23.70
CA GLU A 427 15.59 4.91 -24.76
C GLU A 427 14.38 4.22 -25.39
N SER A 428 13.35 3.93 -24.59
CA SER A 428 12.06 3.37 -25.00
C SER A 428 11.23 4.26 -25.93
N GLY A 429 11.66 5.49 -26.22
CA GLY A 429 10.91 6.39 -27.10
C GLY A 429 9.91 7.27 -26.39
N TYR A 430 10.20 7.64 -25.14
CA TYR A 430 9.38 8.58 -24.37
C TYR A 430 10.13 9.89 -24.14
N LEU A 431 9.41 11.00 -24.17
CA LEU A 431 9.96 12.34 -23.99
C LEU A 431 9.10 13.12 -23.00
N SER A 432 9.71 13.70 -21.98
CA SER A 432 9.06 14.69 -21.13
C SER A 432 9.80 16.02 -21.15
N ALA A 433 9.06 17.12 -21.15
CA ALA A 433 9.62 18.47 -21.18
C ALA A 433 8.75 19.46 -20.42
N SER A 434 9.39 20.38 -19.70
CA SER A 434 8.72 21.47 -19.00
C SER A 434 8.00 22.40 -19.97
N THR A 435 6.79 22.85 -19.63
CA THR A 435 6.13 23.94 -20.36
C THR A 435 6.60 25.32 -19.88
N ASN A 436 6.36 26.35 -20.70
CA ASN A 436 6.81 27.73 -20.42
C ASN A 436 6.11 28.39 -19.22
N ASN A 437 5.06 27.75 -18.68
CA ASN A 437 4.29 28.18 -17.51
C ASN A 437 4.32 27.07 -16.45
N SER A 438 4.98 27.33 -15.32
CA SER A 438 5.00 26.52 -14.09
C SER A 438 5.44 25.03 -14.23
N ASN A 439 5.47 24.31 -13.11
CA ASN A 439 5.94 22.92 -12.92
C ASN A 439 5.15 21.85 -13.71
N ILE A 440 4.56 22.20 -14.85
CA ILE A 440 3.75 21.31 -15.68
C ILE A 440 4.62 20.76 -16.81
N TYR A 441 4.72 19.43 -16.87
CA TYR A 441 5.43 18.70 -17.92
C TYR A 441 4.45 18.28 -19.03
N LYS A 442 4.93 18.27 -20.26
CA LYS A 442 4.28 17.58 -21.39
C LYS A 442 4.97 16.25 -21.61
N TYR A 443 4.18 15.23 -21.92
CA TYR A 443 4.66 13.88 -22.16
C TYR A 443 4.32 13.44 -23.58
N PHE A 444 5.30 12.83 -24.24
CA PHE A 444 5.21 12.33 -25.60
C PHE A 444 5.77 10.91 -25.66
N LYS A 445 5.25 10.11 -26.59
CA LYS A 445 5.80 8.82 -26.95
C LYS A 445 5.93 8.70 -28.47
N LEU A 446 6.87 7.88 -28.94
CA LEU A 446 6.99 7.58 -30.36
C LEU A 446 5.70 6.95 -30.87
N LYS A 447 5.23 7.43 -32.04
CA LYS A 447 4.05 6.91 -32.72
C LYS A 447 4.25 5.45 -33.14
N ASN A 448 5.45 5.13 -33.62
CA ASN A 448 5.86 3.78 -34.00
C ASN A 448 6.93 3.27 -33.03
N GLU A 449 6.62 2.23 -32.27
CA GLU A 449 7.56 1.71 -31.25
C GLU A 449 8.90 1.24 -31.86
N SER A 450 8.89 0.73 -33.10
CA SER A 450 10.12 0.33 -33.81
C SER A 450 11.11 1.46 -34.06
N ASP A 451 10.67 2.72 -33.96
CA ASP A 451 11.55 3.88 -34.14
C ASP A 451 12.44 4.15 -32.91
N LYS A 452 12.23 3.45 -31.78
CA LYS A 452 13.10 3.56 -30.60
C LYS A 452 14.57 3.26 -30.91
N ASP A 453 14.82 2.31 -31.82
CA ASP A 453 16.16 1.95 -32.29
C ASP A 453 16.89 3.10 -33.01
N LYS A 454 16.17 4.16 -33.42
CA LYS A 454 16.75 5.36 -34.03
C LYS A 454 17.27 6.36 -32.99
N ILE A 455 16.83 6.29 -31.73
CA ILE A 455 17.22 7.23 -30.68
C ILE A 455 18.70 7.09 -30.36
N LEU A 456 19.17 5.86 -30.11
CA LEU A 456 20.56 5.62 -29.73
C LEU A 456 21.57 6.14 -30.78
N PRO A 457 21.41 5.89 -32.10
CA PRO A 457 22.26 6.49 -33.12
C PRO A 457 22.26 8.03 -33.12
N ILE A 458 21.13 8.68 -32.83
CA ILE A 458 21.06 10.15 -32.72
C ILE A 458 21.84 10.60 -31.48
N ILE A 459 21.66 9.93 -30.34
CA ILE A 459 22.41 10.21 -29.12
C ILE A 459 23.91 10.07 -29.36
N GLU A 460 24.39 8.94 -29.89
CA GLU A 460 25.82 8.68 -30.12
C GLU A 460 26.46 9.66 -31.10
N LYS A 461 25.67 10.21 -32.04
CA LYS A 461 26.15 11.21 -33.00
C LYS A 461 26.41 12.57 -32.38
N TYR A 462 25.63 12.97 -31.38
CA TYR A 462 25.64 14.35 -30.85
C TYR A 462 26.12 14.47 -29.40
N LEU A 463 26.05 13.38 -28.63
CA LEU A 463 26.47 13.34 -27.24
C LEU A 463 27.77 12.58 -27.07
N THR A 464 28.70 13.18 -26.34
CA THR A 464 29.99 12.57 -26.00
C THR A 464 30.20 12.64 -24.50
N MET A 465 30.57 11.51 -23.89
CA MET A 465 30.78 11.46 -22.45
C MET A 465 31.96 12.36 -22.05
N THR A 466 31.82 13.13 -20.98
CA THR A 466 32.92 13.97 -20.45
C THR A 466 34.08 13.12 -19.93
N ASP A 467 35.29 13.67 -19.89
CA ASP A 467 36.48 12.95 -19.41
C ASP A 467 36.29 12.38 -17.98
N CYS A 468 35.61 13.12 -17.10
CA CYS A 468 35.28 12.67 -15.75
C CYS A 468 34.37 11.44 -15.78
N SER A 469 33.31 11.51 -16.57
CA SER A 469 32.35 10.41 -16.70
C SER A 469 32.94 9.21 -17.44
N GLN A 470 33.88 9.40 -18.36
CA GLN A 470 34.64 8.31 -18.98
C GLN A 470 35.50 7.58 -17.95
N LEU A 471 36.17 8.32 -17.06
CA LEU A 471 36.95 7.73 -15.97
C LEU A 471 36.07 7.01 -14.94
N ALA A 472 34.92 7.60 -14.59
CA ALA A 472 33.91 6.96 -13.74
C ALA A 472 33.43 5.64 -14.35
N GLU A 473 33.12 5.65 -15.65
CA GLU A 473 32.69 4.45 -16.36
C GLU A 473 33.79 3.38 -16.44
N LYS A 474 35.05 3.79 -16.64
CA LYS A 474 36.19 2.87 -16.60
C LYS A 474 36.34 2.20 -15.23
N LEU A 475 36.21 2.96 -14.15
CA LEU A 475 36.20 2.44 -12.77
C LEU A 475 35.06 1.44 -12.53
N ARG A 476 33.84 1.80 -12.97
CA ARG A 476 32.66 0.93 -12.86
C ARG A 476 32.88 -0.39 -13.57
N ILE A 477 33.32 -0.36 -14.82
CA ILE A 477 33.65 -1.56 -15.59
C ILE A 477 34.73 -2.37 -14.88
N GLY A 478 35.74 -1.71 -14.31
CA GLY A 478 36.77 -2.36 -13.51
C GLY A 478 36.22 -3.18 -12.35
N LEU A 479 35.23 -2.68 -11.62
CA LEU A 479 34.57 -3.40 -10.52
C LEU A 479 33.83 -4.66 -10.99
N ASP A 480 33.29 -4.65 -12.21
CA ASP A 480 32.46 -5.74 -12.76
C ASP A 480 33.28 -6.78 -13.56
N ASN A 481 34.55 -6.50 -13.86
CA ASN A 481 35.36 -7.23 -14.84
C ASN A 481 36.34 -8.24 -14.21
N TYR A 482 35.97 -8.85 -13.09
CA TYR A 482 36.68 -9.98 -12.46
C TYR A 482 35.73 -10.75 -11.53
N ASN A 483 36.00 -12.04 -11.30
CA ASN A 483 35.19 -12.92 -10.44
C ASN A 483 35.69 -12.94 -9.00
N ASN A 484 37.01 -12.84 -8.81
CA ASN A 484 37.62 -12.84 -7.49
C ASN A 484 38.92 -12.01 -7.43
N LEU A 485 39.27 -11.55 -6.24
CA LEU A 485 40.47 -10.79 -5.94
C LEU A 485 41.12 -11.28 -4.64
N GLU A 486 42.41 -11.58 -4.72
CA GLU A 486 43.31 -11.77 -3.58
C GLU A 486 44.33 -10.65 -3.58
N SER A 487 44.56 -9.99 -2.45
CA SER A 487 45.56 -8.93 -2.37
C SER A 487 46.05 -8.69 -0.96
N ASP A 488 47.30 -8.26 -0.84
CA ASP A 488 47.75 -7.53 0.33
C ASP A 488 47.25 -6.08 0.21
N TYR A 489 47.00 -5.42 1.32
CA TYR A 489 46.63 -4.01 1.33
C TYR A 489 47.48 -3.20 2.29
N VAL A 490 47.62 -1.92 1.97
CA VAL A 490 48.21 -0.90 2.82
C VAL A 490 47.30 0.31 2.84
N ILE A 491 47.03 0.80 4.06
CA ILE A 491 46.22 1.99 4.31
C ILE A 491 46.98 2.90 5.25
N GLU A 492 47.06 4.17 4.91
CA GLU A 492 47.75 5.18 5.71
C GLU A 492 46.98 6.51 5.61
N GLY A 493 46.61 7.11 6.76
CA GLY A 493 45.94 8.40 6.74
C GLY A 493 45.39 8.91 8.07
N SER A 494 45.04 10.20 8.11
CA SER A 494 44.28 10.78 9.21
C SER A 494 42.81 10.42 9.03
N ASP A 495 42.22 9.77 10.02
CA ASP A 495 40.76 9.82 10.08
C ASP A 495 40.36 11.26 10.48
N MET A 496 39.28 11.78 9.91
CA MET A 496 38.83 13.15 10.19
C MET A 496 38.06 13.26 11.52
N TYR A 497 37.82 12.14 12.22
CA TYR A 497 36.90 12.06 13.36
C TYR A 497 37.60 11.90 14.71
N SER A 498 38.69 11.13 14.79
CA SER A 498 39.57 11.00 15.96
C SER A 498 40.72 12.02 15.92
N GLY A 499 41.05 12.57 14.75
CA GLY A 499 42.21 13.45 14.57
C GLY A 499 43.55 12.71 14.70
N GLY A 500 43.53 11.38 14.75
CA GLY A 500 44.68 10.49 14.80
C GLY A 500 45.09 9.96 13.42
N TYR A 501 46.38 9.64 13.29
CA TYR A 501 46.92 8.96 12.11
C TYR A 501 46.76 7.44 12.27
N SER A 502 46.09 6.81 11.31
CA SER A 502 45.91 5.36 11.24
C SER A 502 46.80 4.78 10.14
N SER A 503 47.40 3.62 10.42
CA SER A 503 48.21 2.86 9.47
C SER A 503 47.88 1.39 9.62
N LEU A 504 47.35 0.75 8.57
CA LEU A 504 46.86 -0.63 8.62
C LEU A 504 47.38 -1.40 7.42
N ARG A 505 47.76 -2.65 7.65
CA ARG A 505 48.22 -3.57 6.59
C ARG A 505 47.67 -4.96 6.83
N GLY A 506 47.39 -5.69 5.77
CA GLY A 506 46.85 -7.03 5.88
C GLY A 506 46.47 -7.66 4.56
N HIS A 507 45.53 -8.61 4.61
CA HIS A 507 45.09 -9.40 3.47
C HIS A 507 43.61 -9.18 3.17
N LEU A 508 43.26 -9.19 1.88
CA LEU A 508 41.92 -9.05 1.34
C LEU A 508 41.61 -10.24 0.43
N TYR A 509 40.45 -10.85 0.68
CA TYR A 509 39.80 -11.85 -0.15
C TYR A 509 38.44 -11.29 -0.57
N TYR A 510 38.19 -11.20 -1.87
CA TYR A 510 36.92 -10.71 -2.40
C TYR A 510 36.39 -11.65 -3.47
N ASP A 511 35.25 -12.28 -3.21
CA ASP A 511 34.44 -13.01 -4.16
C ASP A 511 33.44 -12.04 -4.78
N ALA A 512 33.81 -11.48 -5.93
CA ALA A 512 33.03 -10.46 -6.62
C ALA A 512 31.70 -11.02 -7.16
N LYS A 513 31.67 -12.30 -7.53
CA LYS A 513 30.48 -12.97 -8.07
C LYS A 513 29.40 -13.16 -7.00
N ASN A 514 29.79 -13.53 -5.78
CA ASN A 514 28.85 -13.78 -4.68
C ASN A 514 28.75 -12.60 -3.71
N HIS A 515 29.41 -11.47 -4.00
CA HIS A 515 29.44 -10.27 -3.15
C HIS A 515 29.87 -10.57 -1.71
N LYS A 516 30.94 -11.35 -1.55
CA LYS A 516 31.52 -11.70 -0.24
C LYS A 516 32.92 -11.17 -0.10
N MET A 517 33.24 -10.54 1.02
CA MET A 517 34.56 -10.00 1.29
C MET A 517 35.01 -10.37 2.70
N TYR A 518 36.28 -10.76 2.83
CA TYR A 518 36.95 -10.88 4.10
C TYR A 518 38.26 -10.11 4.03
N MET A 519 38.48 -9.28 5.02
CA MET A 519 39.70 -8.49 5.13
C MET A 519 40.17 -8.54 6.58
N ASN A 520 41.44 -8.87 6.76
CA ASN A 520 42.06 -8.87 8.08
C ASN A 520 43.40 -8.16 8.05
N GLY A 521 43.84 -7.68 9.20
CA GLY A 521 45.15 -7.05 9.28
C GLY A 521 45.45 -6.47 10.64
N GLU A 522 46.53 -5.70 10.66
CA GLU A 522 47.05 -5.09 11.87
C GLU A 522 47.69 -3.73 11.59
N GLY A 523 47.86 -2.95 12.64
CA GLY A 523 48.61 -1.71 12.60
C GLY A 523 48.22 -0.78 13.73
N THR A 524 48.16 0.52 13.45
CA THR A 524 47.75 1.54 14.40
C THR A 524 46.43 2.18 14.02
N PHE A 525 45.53 2.30 15.00
CA PHE A 525 44.27 3.01 14.88
C PHE A 525 44.06 3.85 16.15
N ASP A 526 43.78 5.14 15.99
CA ASP A 526 43.61 6.08 17.11
C ASP A 526 44.75 6.02 18.16
N GLY A 527 46.00 5.93 17.66
CA GLY A 527 47.21 5.85 18.48
C GLY A 527 47.45 4.53 19.22
N LYS A 528 46.62 3.49 19.01
CA LYS A 528 46.77 2.16 19.61
C LYS A 528 47.17 1.12 18.58
N GLU A 529 47.95 0.13 19.00
CA GLU A 529 48.22 -1.05 18.18
C GLU A 529 46.98 -1.96 18.17
N VAL A 530 46.48 -2.30 16.99
CA VAL A 530 45.22 -3.03 16.82
C VAL A 530 45.34 -4.15 15.79
N THR A 531 44.44 -5.13 15.89
CA THR A 531 44.03 -5.99 14.79
C THR A 531 42.66 -5.58 14.29
N ILE A 532 42.40 -5.78 13.01
CA ILE A 532 41.13 -5.46 12.37
C ILE A 532 40.63 -6.64 11.55
N GLU A 533 39.32 -6.83 11.59
CA GLU A 533 38.60 -7.75 10.73
C GLU A 533 37.40 -7.02 10.12
N THR A 534 37.19 -7.21 8.83
CA THR A 534 36.02 -6.71 8.10
C THR A 534 35.43 -7.84 7.29
N VAL A 535 34.11 -7.94 7.33
CA VAL A 535 33.35 -8.98 6.67
C VAL A 535 32.19 -8.35 5.91
N MET A 536 32.04 -8.72 4.65
CA MET A 536 30.83 -8.49 3.86
C MET A 536 30.24 -9.87 3.53
N ASN A 537 29.02 -10.11 4.01
CA ASN A 537 28.36 -11.41 3.96
C ASN A 537 27.09 -11.35 3.09
N GLY A 538 27.24 -10.86 1.87
CA GLY A 538 26.13 -10.62 0.96
C GLY A 538 25.83 -9.13 0.76
N GLU A 539 24.71 -8.89 0.07
CA GLU A 539 24.41 -7.63 -0.59
C GLU A 539 24.08 -6.46 0.36
N ASP A 540 23.58 -6.73 1.56
CA ASP A 540 23.07 -5.70 2.46
C ASP A 540 23.73 -5.69 3.84
N VAL A 541 24.65 -6.62 4.08
CA VAL A 541 25.07 -6.98 5.43
C VAL A 541 26.58 -6.99 5.56
N SER A 542 27.10 -6.12 6.43
CA SER A 542 28.52 -6.00 6.70
C SER A 542 28.80 -5.85 8.19
N ALA A 543 30.00 -6.26 8.60
CA ALA A 543 30.47 -6.18 9.97
C ALA A 543 31.95 -5.83 10.01
N TYR A 544 32.38 -5.14 11.07
CA TYR A 544 33.80 -4.98 11.34
C TYR A 544 34.09 -5.02 12.85
N ARG A 545 35.31 -5.42 13.17
CA ARG A 545 35.82 -5.53 14.54
C ARG A 545 37.26 -5.03 14.61
N ILE A 546 37.56 -4.22 15.62
CA ILE A 546 38.89 -3.69 15.95
C ILE A 546 39.23 -4.12 17.37
N ILE A 547 40.36 -4.79 17.55
CA ILE A 547 40.80 -5.35 18.83
C ILE A 547 42.13 -4.71 19.21
N ASP A 548 42.24 -4.21 20.43
CA ASP A 548 43.49 -3.69 20.98
C ASP A 548 44.46 -4.87 21.21
N LYS A 549 45.63 -4.83 20.59
CA LYS A 549 46.62 -5.91 20.68
C LYS A 549 47.15 -6.11 22.10
N SER A 550 47.23 -5.04 22.88
CA SER A 550 47.85 -5.06 24.20
C SER A 550 46.95 -5.66 25.26
N THR A 551 45.64 -5.41 25.18
CA THR A 551 44.65 -5.90 26.15
C THR A 551 43.87 -7.11 25.64
N GLY A 552 43.79 -7.31 24.32
CA GLY A 552 42.88 -8.26 23.69
C GLY A 552 41.42 -7.83 23.76
N GLU A 553 41.13 -6.62 24.26
CA GLU A 553 39.78 -6.10 24.35
C GLU A 553 39.33 -5.50 23.02
N THR A 554 38.09 -5.76 22.64
CA THR A 554 37.49 -5.13 21.48
C THR A 554 37.37 -3.62 21.71
N TYR A 555 38.07 -2.83 20.89
CA TYR A 555 38.01 -1.38 20.89
C TYR A 555 36.73 -0.88 20.21
N ARG A 556 36.35 -1.51 19.10
CA ARG A 556 35.18 -1.14 18.29
C ARG A 556 34.67 -2.37 17.55
N GLU A 557 33.37 -2.59 17.55
CA GLU A 557 32.72 -3.55 16.66
C GLU A 557 31.34 -3.01 16.32
N TYR A 558 30.90 -3.25 15.09
CA TYR A 558 29.60 -2.79 14.61
C TYR A 558 29.17 -3.60 13.38
N THR A 559 27.88 -3.87 13.26
CA THR A 559 27.22 -4.39 12.07
C THR A 559 26.37 -3.30 11.50
N TYR A 560 26.42 -3.17 10.18
CA TYR A 560 25.69 -2.11 9.52
C TYR A 560 24.99 -2.67 8.29
N CYS A 561 23.72 -2.29 8.17
CA CYS A 561 23.04 -2.32 6.90
C CYS A 561 23.62 -1.23 6.02
N ILE A 562 23.87 -1.54 4.76
CA ILE A 562 24.64 -0.69 3.85
C ILE A 562 23.79 0.54 3.35
N VAL A 563 22.77 0.96 4.12
CA VAL A 563 21.88 2.14 3.92
C VAL A 563 22.45 3.46 4.39
N SER A 564 23.52 3.43 5.17
CA SER A 564 24.01 4.63 5.82
C SER A 564 25.49 4.85 5.51
N PRO A 565 25.86 5.95 4.82
CA PRO A 565 27.25 6.39 4.71
C PRO A 565 27.79 6.92 6.06
N MET A 566 27.02 6.78 7.15
CA MET A 566 27.40 7.27 8.47
C MET A 566 28.39 6.33 9.14
N THR A 567 29.67 6.65 8.93
CA THR A 567 30.88 6.44 9.76
C THR A 567 31.67 5.11 9.70
N PRO A 568 33.02 5.14 9.85
CA PRO A 568 34.03 6.02 9.24
C PRO A 568 35.14 5.22 8.50
N ARG A 569 36.01 5.94 7.77
CA ARG A 569 37.21 5.51 7.00
C ARG A 569 38.12 4.48 7.74
N SER A 570 37.69 3.23 7.72
CA SER A 570 38.34 2.01 8.21
C SER A 570 38.63 1.08 7.01
N PRO A 571 39.56 0.10 7.11
CA PRO A 571 39.99 -0.81 6.05
C PRO A 571 38.98 -1.37 5.06
N ALA A 572 37.70 -1.46 5.42
CA ALA A 572 36.59 -2.01 4.67
C ALA A 572 36.39 -1.57 3.20
N HIS A 573 37.24 -0.72 2.62
CA HIS A 573 36.85 0.17 1.53
C HIS A 573 37.49 -0.10 0.17
N TYR A 574 37.87 -1.31 -0.24
CA TYR A 574 38.30 -1.47 -1.65
C TYR A 574 37.17 -1.15 -2.64
N VAL A 575 36.01 -1.80 -2.46
CA VAL A 575 34.81 -1.55 -3.25
C VAL A 575 34.27 -0.14 -2.99
N TYR A 576 34.21 0.28 -1.73
CA TYR A 576 33.71 1.61 -1.36
C TYR A 576 34.62 2.75 -1.83
N ALA A 577 35.95 2.59 -1.85
CA ALA A 577 36.85 3.59 -2.40
C ALA A 577 36.64 3.71 -3.91
N SER A 578 36.55 2.58 -4.62
CA SER A 578 36.27 2.56 -6.05
C SER A 578 34.94 3.26 -6.38
N LYS A 579 33.87 2.94 -5.63
CA LYS A 579 32.55 3.56 -5.78
C LYS A 579 32.51 5.03 -5.36
N GLY A 580 33.22 5.39 -4.29
CA GLY A 580 33.33 6.78 -3.83
C GLY A 580 34.03 7.66 -4.88
N ILE A 581 35.08 7.14 -5.51
CA ILE A 581 35.76 7.82 -6.63
C ILE A 581 34.85 7.87 -7.86
N GLU A 582 34.13 6.78 -8.20
CA GLU A 582 33.12 6.76 -9.27
C GLU A 582 32.07 7.86 -9.08
N GLN A 583 31.52 7.99 -7.87
CA GLN A 583 30.50 8.99 -7.52
C GLN A 583 31.05 10.41 -7.56
N MET A 584 32.26 10.61 -7.03
CA MET A 584 32.93 11.91 -7.08
C MET A 584 33.08 12.40 -8.53
N LEU A 585 33.37 11.48 -9.46
CA LEU A 585 33.53 11.77 -10.88
C LEU A 585 32.19 11.90 -11.65
N GLY A 586 31.07 11.56 -11.01
CA GLY A 586 29.72 11.71 -11.55
C GLY A 586 29.04 13.01 -11.10
N PRO A 587 27.81 13.28 -11.59
CA PRO A 587 27.00 14.39 -11.12
C PRO A 587 26.71 14.33 -9.62
N VAL A 588 27.17 15.34 -8.87
CA VAL A 588 26.88 15.48 -7.43
C VAL A 588 25.64 16.35 -7.28
N TRP A 589 24.66 15.90 -6.49
CA TRP A 589 23.40 16.61 -6.19
C TRP A 589 23.58 18.01 -5.54
N ALA A 590 24.82 18.46 -5.29
CA ALA A 590 25.17 19.71 -4.64
C ALA A 590 26.40 20.38 -5.30
N GLY A 591 26.21 20.95 -6.50
CA GLY A 591 27.15 21.85 -7.17
C GLY A 591 28.23 21.11 -7.98
N ASP A 592 28.19 21.28 -9.30
CA ASP A 592 29.09 20.62 -10.25
C ASP A 592 30.55 21.04 -10.02
N PRO A 593 31.44 20.15 -9.55
CA PRO A 593 32.86 20.46 -9.49
C PRO A 593 33.47 20.38 -10.90
N GLU A 594 34.13 21.46 -11.34
CA GLU A 594 35.00 21.39 -12.51
C GLU A 594 36.27 20.64 -12.10
N PHE A 595 36.44 19.40 -12.60
CA PHE A 595 37.68 18.65 -12.46
C PHE A 595 38.56 18.78 -13.70
N ASN A 596 39.86 18.91 -13.46
CA ASN A 596 40.90 18.65 -14.43
C ASN A 596 41.51 17.27 -14.16
N ILE A 597 41.52 16.42 -15.20
CA ILE A 597 42.03 15.05 -15.14
C ILE A 597 43.26 14.96 -16.04
N GLU A 598 44.41 14.73 -15.42
CA GLU A 598 45.65 14.41 -16.14
C GLU A 598 45.92 12.92 -16.01
N SER A 599 46.33 12.26 -17.09
CA SER A 599 46.65 10.82 -17.06
C SER A 599 48.07 10.56 -17.53
N ARG A 600 48.69 9.55 -16.94
CA ARG A 600 50.07 9.12 -17.21
C ARG A 600 50.16 7.61 -17.20
N ASP A 601 50.63 7.01 -18.29
CA ASP A 601 51.01 5.60 -18.31
C ASP A 601 52.26 5.40 -17.43
N ILE A 602 52.15 4.50 -16.45
CA ILE A 602 53.23 4.19 -15.50
C ILE A 602 53.85 2.82 -15.78
N GLY A 603 53.47 2.17 -16.89
CA GLY A 603 53.96 0.87 -17.32
C GLY A 603 53.27 -0.30 -16.63
N GLY A 604 53.45 -1.50 -17.20
CA GLY A 604 52.85 -2.73 -16.66
C GLY A 604 51.32 -2.81 -16.78
N GLY A 605 50.74 -2.13 -17.78
CA GLY A 605 49.29 -2.07 -18.00
C GLY A 605 48.55 -1.22 -16.97
N LYS A 606 49.21 -0.19 -16.41
CA LYS A 606 48.67 0.68 -15.37
C LYS A 606 48.70 2.13 -15.80
N THR A 607 47.65 2.87 -15.46
CA THR A 607 47.53 4.30 -15.72
C THR A 607 47.27 5.04 -14.42
N GLU A 608 48.09 6.04 -14.13
CA GLU A 608 47.87 6.99 -13.05
C GLU A 608 47.01 8.16 -13.56
N TYR A 609 46.03 8.56 -12.77
CA TYR A 609 45.17 9.71 -13.01
C TYR A 609 45.31 10.69 -11.86
N GLN A 610 45.62 11.95 -12.17
CA GLN A 610 45.62 13.07 -11.24
C GLN A 610 44.35 13.87 -11.46
N ILE A 611 43.52 13.94 -10.42
CA ILE A 611 42.20 14.55 -10.44
C ILE A 611 42.28 15.78 -9.54
N THR A 612 42.12 16.96 -10.13
CA THR A 612 42.19 18.24 -9.41
C THR A 612 40.93 19.03 -9.65
N GLY A 613 40.35 19.63 -8.61
CA GLY A 613 39.12 20.40 -8.77
C GLY A 613 38.76 21.21 -7.54
N LYS A 614 37.62 21.90 -7.61
CA LYS A 614 37.06 22.65 -6.48
C LYS A 614 35.58 22.31 -6.32
N ASN A 615 35.18 22.02 -5.09
CA ASN A 615 33.78 21.87 -4.71
C ASN A 615 33.51 22.72 -3.46
N ASN A 616 32.62 23.72 -3.55
CA ASN A 616 32.23 24.58 -2.41
C ASN A 616 33.43 25.10 -1.57
N ASP A 617 34.43 25.67 -2.25
CA ASP A 617 35.70 26.17 -1.69
C ASP A 617 36.67 25.11 -1.10
N ILE A 618 36.36 23.83 -1.22
CA ILE A 618 37.26 22.72 -0.87
C ILE A 618 38.06 22.32 -2.11
N GLU A 619 39.39 22.35 -2.00
CA GLU A 619 40.28 21.83 -3.04
C GLU A 619 40.29 20.30 -3.00
N ILE A 620 39.94 19.71 -4.14
CA ILE A 620 40.01 18.27 -4.37
C ILE A 620 41.31 18.00 -5.12
N MET A 621 42.12 17.10 -4.56
CA MET A 621 43.36 16.63 -5.16
C MET A 621 43.49 15.14 -4.87
N ASP A 622 43.13 14.34 -5.86
CA ASP A 622 43.15 12.89 -5.77
C ASP A 622 44.11 12.32 -6.82
N THR A 623 44.86 11.30 -6.47
CA THR A 623 45.66 10.50 -7.40
C THR A 623 45.20 9.06 -7.33
N ILE A 624 44.79 8.50 -8.46
CA ILE A 624 44.34 7.10 -8.54
C ILE A 624 45.16 6.35 -9.56
N VAL A 625 45.36 5.05 -9.35
CA VAL A 625 46.02 4.17 -10.32
C VAL A 625 45.06 3.05 -10.68
N LEU A 626 44.79 2.92 -11.98
CA LEU A 626 43.94 1.87 -12.53
C LEU A 626 44.75 0.91 -13.40
N THR A 627 44.31 -0.33 -13.47
CA THR A 627 44.72 -1.26 -14.54
C THR A 627 44.13 -0.83 -15.89
N GLU A 628 44.55 -1.49 -16.98
CA GLU A 628 43.93 -1.36 -18.30
C GLU A 628 42.43 -1.69 -18.28
N GLY A 629 42.05 -2.73 -17.52
CA GLY A 629 40.67 -3.15 -17.31
C GLY A 629 39.84 -2.25 -16.39
N GLY A 630 40.44 -1.22 -15.80
CA GLY A 630 39.77 -0.25 -14.94
C GLY A 630 39.73 -0.60 -13.44
N GLN A 631 40.34 -1.71 -13.02
CA GLN A 631 40.43 -2.08 -11.61
C GLN A 631 41.30 -1.09 -10.83
N LEU A 632 40.85 -0.66 -9.64
CA LEU A 632 41.59 0.26 -8.78
C LEU A 632 42.78 -0.46 -8.12
N ILE A 633 43.97 0.10 -8.21
CA ILE A 633 45.19 -0.42 -7.55
C ILE A 633 45.61 0.47 -6.38
N SER A 634 45.44 1.78 -6.52
CA SER A 634 45.69 2.72 -5.42
C SER A 634 44.87 3.99 -5.57
N SER A 635 44.60 4.64 -4.43
CA SER A 635 44.02 5.97 -4.35
C SER A 635 44.70 6.77 -3.24
N GLU A 636 44.99 8.04 -3.51
CA GLU A 636 45.54 9.00 -2.57
C GLU A 636 44.68 10.26 -2.65
N SER A 637 44.12 10.69 -1.53
CA SER A 637 43.33 11.92 -1.37
C SER A 637 43.80 12.67 -0.13
N ASN A 638 43.56 13.98 -0.01
CA ASN A 638 44.03 14.84 1.09
C ASN A 638 44.09 14.16 2.48
N GLY A 639 45.26 13.58 2.83
CA GLY A 639 45.54 12.93 4.11
C GLY A 639 45.14 11.45 4.24
N TYR A 640 44.70 10.77 3.18
CA TYR A 640 44.34 9.35 3.15
C TYR A 640 44.92 8.65 1.91
N SER A 641 45.45 7.44 2.09
CA SER A 641 45.96 6.60 1.01
C SER A 641 45.57 5.14 1.18
N PHE A 642 45.27 4.50 0.06
CA PHE A 642 44.97 3.07 -0.06
C PHE A 642 45.79 2.50 -1.23
N ARG A 643 46.42 1.34 -1.01
CA ARG A 643 47.16 0.61 -2.06
C ARG A 643 46.97 -0.89 -1.91
N LEU A 644 46.75 -1.55 -3.05
CA LEU A 644 46.86 -2.99 -3.20
C LEU A 644 48.30 -3.40 -3.53
N GLU A 645 48.79 -4.43 -2.86
CA GLU A 645 50.09 -5.06 -3.09
C GLU A 645 49.90 -6.55 -3.38
N ASN A 646 50.76 -7.12 -4.23
CA ASN A 646 50.73 -8.55 -4.57
C ASN A 646 49.35 -9.07 -5.03
N TYR A 647 48.55 -8.21 -5.66
CA TYR A 647 47.18 -8.54 -6.05
C TYR A 647 47.14 -9.58 -7.19
N VAL A 648 46.12 -10.43 -7.16
CA VAL A 648 45.77 -11.39 -8.21
C VAL A 648 44.27 -11.29 -8.46
N PHE A 649 43.91 -10.85 -9.67
CA PHE A 649 42.54 -10.93 -10.16
C PHE A 649 42.30 -12.29 -10.81
N ASP A 650 41.12 -12.87 -10.61
CA ASP A 650 40.71 -14.15 -11.20
C ASP A 650 41.71 -15.29 -10.91
N SER A 651 42.06 -15.44 -9.63
CA SER A 651 42.90 -16.53 -9.14
C SER A 651 42.21 -17.88 -9.37
N ASP A 652 42.88 -18.78 -10.12
CA ASP A 652 42.44 -20.18 -10.31
C ASP A 652 42.48 -20.99 -8.99
N SER A 653 43.23 -20.50 -8.00
CA SER A 653 43.39 -21.11 -6.67
C SER A 653 42.58 -20.40 -5.58
N PHE A 654 41.63 -19.54 -5.96
CA PHE A 654 40.85 -18.76 -5.02
C PHE A 654 40.09 -19.64 -4.02
N GLU A 655 40.38 -19.44 -2.74
CA GLU A 655 39.67 -20.06 -1.62
C GLU A 655 39.17 -18.94 -0.68
N MET A 656 37.86 -18.79 -0.59
CA MET A 656 37.24 -17.77 0.24
C MET A 656 37.24 -18.21 1.71
N VAL A 657 37.54 -17.28 2.61
CA VAL A 657 37.36 -17.50 4.05
C VAL A 657 35.86 -17.65 4.35
N ASP A 658 35.50 -18.53 5.29
CA ASP A 658 34.11 -18.62 5.75
C ASP A 658 33.71 -17.33 6.45
N VAL A 659 33.05 -16.46 5.69
CA VAL A 659 32.59 -15.14 6.15
C VAL A 659 31.34 -15.20 7.00
N TYR A 660 30.57 -16.29 6.94
CA TYR A 660 29.30 -16.38 7.65
C TYR A 660 29.53 -16.44 9.15
N ASP A 661 30.39 -17.36 9.58
CA ASP A 661 30.73 -17.54 10.99
C ASP A 661 31.39 -16.30 11.59
N VAL A 662 32.27 -15.63 10.84
CA VAL A 662 32.93 -14.40 11.31
C VAL A 662 31.93 -13.27 11.45
N TYR A 663 31.01 -13.12 10.49
CA TYR A 663 29.95 -12.13 10.56
C TYR A 663 29.07 -12.33 11.80
N GLU A 664 28.54 -13.53 12.01
CA GLU A 664 27.67 -13.85 13.15
C GLU A 664 28.37 -13.60 14.49
N GLN A 665 29.66 -13.91 14.59
CA GLN A 665 30.45 -13.61 15.79
C GLN A 665 30.55 -12.12 16.09
N ILE A 666 30.72 -11.27 15.08
CA ILE A 666 30.79 -9.81 15.25
C ILE A 666 29.41 -9.24 15.59
N ASN A 667 28.38 -9.66 14.86
CA ASN A 667 26.98 -9.29 15.09
C ASN A 667 26.55 -9.60 16.53
N TYR A 668 26.85 -10.82 16.97
CA TYR A 668 26.55 -11.24 18.32
C TYR A 668 27.23 -10.37 19.39
N ALA A 669 28.51 -10.03 19.20
CA ALA A 669 29.26 -9.25 20.16
C ALA A 669 28.76 -7.79 20.27
N GLU A 670 28.35 -7.19 19.15
CA GLU A 670 27.70 -5.88 19.11
C GLU A 670 26.35 -5.88 19.83
N ILE A 671 25.45 -6.81 19.48
CA ILE A 671 24.13 -6.94 20.12
C ILE A 671 24.30 -7.09 21.64
N LYS A 672 25.24 -7.92 22.07
CA LYS A 672 25.57 -8.11 23.49
C LYS A 672 25.94 -6.80 24.18
N ARG A 673 26.71 -5.95 23.51
CA ARG A 673 27.16 -4.66 24.05
C ARG A 673 26.03 -3.64 24.11
N ASP A 674 25.29 -3.48 23.02
CA ASP A 674 24.25 -2.45 22.90
C ASP A 674 23.07 -2.71 23.83
N ASN A 675 22.71 -3.97 24.03
CA ASN A 675 21.62 -4.35 24.94
C ASN A 675 22.09 -4.59 26.39
N ASN A 676 23.36 -4.31 26.73
CA ASN A 676 23.96 -4.63 28.04
C ASN A 676 23.63 -6.06 28.50
N LEU A 677 23.60 -7.02 27.57
CA LEU A 677 23.22 -8.38 27.88
C LEU A 677 24.25 -8.97 28.85
N HIS A 678 23.77 -9.33 30.04
CA HIS A 678 24.59 -10.03 31.02
C HIS A 678 25.18 -11.30 30.39
N GLU A 679 26.37 -11.73 30.83
CA GLU A 679 26.98 -13.03 30.46
C GLU A 679 26.05 -14.25 30.70
N TYR A 680 24.94 -14.02 31.40
CA TYR A 680 23.96 -15.02 31.83
C TYR A 680 22.65 -14.98 31.03
N CYS A 681 22.57 -14.25 29.91
CA CYS A 681 21.35 -14.20 29.10
C CYS A 681 21.06 -15.58 28.46
N LEU A 682 19.84 -16.09 28.68
CA LEU A 682 19.37 -17.34 28.10
C LEU A 682 19.22 -17.18 26.58
N TYR A 683 19.92 -18.03 25.81
CA TYR A 683 19.89 -18.13 24.35
C TYR A 683 20.37 -16.91 23.54
N PRO A 684 21.66 -16.58 23.64
CA PRO A 684 22.26 -15.48 22.87
C PRO A 684 22.15 -15.66 21.35
N GLU A 685 22.11 -16.91 20.89
CA GLU A 685 22.02 -17.33 19.48
C GLU A 685 20.61 -17.12 18.89
N LEU A 686 19.59 -17.12 19.74
CA LEU A 686 18.21 -16.82 19.35
C LEU A 686 17.96 -15.31 19.30
N ILE A 687 18.65 -14.50 20.11
CA ILE A 687 18.49 -13.04 20.12
C ILE A 687 18.95 -12.43 18.78
N GLY A 688 20.03 -12.95 18.17
CA GLY A 688 20.45 -12.52 16.83
C GLY A 688 19.49 -12.95 15.71
N GLY A 689 18.72 -14.02 15.90
CA GLY A 689 17.76 -14.55 14.91
C GLY A 689 16.30 -14.13 15.12
N ILE A 690 15.94 -13.68 16.32
CA ILE A 690 14.63 -13.11 16.68
C ILE A 690 14.75 -11.60 16.52
N MET A 691 14.60 -11.14 15.27
CA MET A 691 14.63 -9.72 14.93
C MET A 691 13.38 -9.01 15.49
N SER A 692 13.40 -7.68 15.57
CA SER A 692 12.22 -6.85 15.94
C SER A 692 10.96 -7.16 15.13
N ASP A 693 11.14 -7.75 13.95
CA ASP A 693 10.11 -7.98 12.94
C ASP A 693 9.58 -9.43 12.95
N SER A 694 10.15 -10.31 13.79
CA SER A 694 9.63 -11.67 13.96
C SER A 694 8.27 -11.63 14.67
N SER A 695 7.21 -12.09 13.99
CA SER A 695 5.88 -12.25 14.60
C SER A 695 5.81 -13.54 15.40
N ILE A 696 5.72 -13.39 16.73
CA ILE A 696 5.57 -14.51 17.66
C ILE A 696 4.09 -14.70 17.91
N LYS A 697 3.60 -15.93 17.76
CA LYS A 697 2.20 -16.23 18.07
C LYS A 697 2.05 -16.67 19.51
N VAL A 698 1.09 -16.08 20.20
CA VAL A 698 0.73 -16.42 21.58
C VAL A 698 -0.71 -16.88 21.57
N ILE A 699 -0.93 -18.13 21.95
CA ILE A 699 -2.24 -18.76 21.93
C ILE A 699 -2.66 -19.02 23.37
N THR A 700 -3.85 -18.54 23.73
CA THR A 700 -4.52 -18.86 24.99
C THR A 700 -5.79 -19.67 24.74
N ASP A 701 -6.47 -20.08 25.81
CA ASP A 701 -7.75 -20.77 25.71
C ASP A 701 -8.85 -19.95 24.99
N SER A 702 -8.70 -18.62 24.91
CA SER A 702 -9.73 -17.70 24.41
C SER A 702 -9.33 -16.84 23.22
N ASP A 703 -8.03 -16.67 22.96
CA ASP A 703 -7.52 -15.77 21.92
C ASP A 703 -6.17 -16.22 21.35
N THR A 704 -5.82 -15.63 20.21
CA THR A 704 -4.47 -15.70 19.64
C THR A 704 -4.02 -14.27 19.40
N THR A 705 -2.87 -13.91 19.93
CA THR A 705 -2.25 -12.60 19.77
C THR A 705 -0.87 -12.73 19.15
N GLU A 706 -0.44 -11.72 18.41
CA GLU A 706 0.93 -11.63 17.92
C GLU A 706 1.74 -10.72 18.86
N MET A 707 2.97 -11.15 19.17
CA MET A 707 3.95 -10.39 19.93
C MET A 707 5.19 -10.17 19.07
N TYR A 708 5.89 -9.05 19.32
CA TYR A 708 7.13 -8.71 18.64
C TYR A 708 8.34 -9.43 19.23
N GLY A 709 9.36 -9.68 18.41
CA GLY A 709 10.61 -10.34 18.81
C GLY A 709 11.23 -9.87 20.13
N TYR A 710 11.25 -8.56 20.36
CA TYR A 710 11.87 -7.94 21.55
C TYR A 710 11.16 -8.30 22.88
N VAL A 711 9.91 -8.77 22.83
CA VAL A 711 9.16 -9.28 24.00
C VAL A 711 9.86 -10.51 24.57
N LEU A 712 10.33 -11.42 23.70
CA LEU A 712 11.05 -12.62 24.12
C LEU A 712 12.37 -12.28 24.79
N GLU A 713 13.09 -11.29 24.28
CA GLU A 713 14.35 -10.82 24.89
C GLU A 713 14.14 -10.35 26.34
N ARG A 714 13.04 -9.63 26.60
CA ARG A 714 12.63 -9.22 27.95
C ARG A 714 12.16 -10.38 28.82
N MET A 715 11.47 -11.36 28.24
CA MET A 715 11.05 -12.56 28.95
C MET A 715 12.25 -13.41 29.38
N PHE A 716 13.27 -13.59 28.53
CA PHE A 716 14.44 -14.39 28.87
C PHE A 716 15.39 -13.67 29.82
N SER A 717 15.50 -12.35 29.75
CA SER A 717 16.33 -11.57 30.69
C SER A 717 15.78 -11.49 32.12
N THR A 718 14.50 -11.81 32.33
CA THR A 718 13.86 -11.82 33.67
C THR A 718 13.98 -13.15 34.41
N LEU A 719 14.57 -14.19 33.80
CA LEU A 719 14.72 -15.52 34.43
C LEU A 719 16.12 -15.67 35.03
N GLU A 720 16.23 -15.68 36.35
CA GLU A 720 17.51 -15.89 37.03
C GLU A 720 18.07 -17.31 36.77
N LYS A 721 19.39 -17.39 36.50
CA LYS A 721 20.12 -18.66 36.29
C LYS A 721 20.45 -19.38 37.61
N GLU A 722 20.18 -18.79 38.78
CA GLU A 722 20.59 -19.37 40.08
C GLU A 722 19.73 -20.58 40.48
N GLY A 723 19.97 -21.73 39.83
CA GLY A 723 19.49 -23.02 40.32
C GLY A 723 19.20 -24.12 39.29
N GLY A 724 20.01 -24.34 38.26
CA GLY A 724 19.79 -25.48 37.35
C GLY A 724 20.98 -25.86 36.48
N ASP A 725 21.15 -27.17 36.22
CA ASP A 725 22.16 -27.77 35.35
C ASP A 725 22.25 -27.06 33.98
N GLU A 726 23.47 -26.77 33.53
CA GLU A 726 23.77 -26.17 32.22
C GLU A 726 23.17 -27.00 31.05
N ASP A 727 23.00 -28.31 31.25
CA ASP A 727 22.45 -29.25 30.28
C ASP A 727 20.95 -29.06 30.00
N PHE A 728 20.17 -28.45 30.90
CA PHE A 728 18.76 -28.17 30.64
C PHE A 728 18.57 -27.05 29.60
N TRP A 729 19.59 -26.20 29.43
CA TRP A 729 19.54 -24.99 28.62
C TRP A 729 20.49 -25.01 27.40
N MET A 730 21.34 -26.03 27.25
CA MET A 730 22.13 -26.25 26.02
C MET A 730 21.27 -26.88 24.93
N LEU A 731 20.51 -26.06 24.20
CA LEU A 731 19.84 -26.48 22.98
C LEU A 731 20.88 -26.69 21.87
N HIS A 732 21.26 -27.93 21.58
CA HIS A 732 22.02 -28.24 20.37
C HIS A 732 21.18 -27.94 19.12
N GLY A 733 21.51 -26.88 18.39
CA GLY A 733 20.93 -26.55 17.09
C GLY A 733 21.19 -27.65 16.08
N SER A 734 20.13 -28.28 15.59
CA SER A 734 20.16 -29.08 14.36
C SER A 734 19.27 -28.38 13.34
N GLU A 735 19.65 -28.40 12.07
CA GLU A 735 18.97 -27.69 10.97
C GLU A 735 17.51 -28.13 10.81
N PHE A 736 16.55 -27.19 10.73
CA PHE A 736 15.13 -27.49 10.52
C PHE A 736 14.51 -26.68 9.37
N LYS A 737 13.39 -27.20 8.82
CA LYS A 737 12.60 -26.62 7.71
C LYS A 737 11.34 -25.94 8.24
N SER A 738 11.04 -24.73 7.77
CA SER A 738 9.80 -24.00 8.08
C SER A 738 8.54 -24.72 7.60
N GLY A 739 7.39 -24.41 8.23
CA GLY A 739 6.07 -24.94 7.85
C GLY A 739 5.71 -26.30 8.47
N SER A 740 6.34 -26.68 9.58
CA SER A 740 5.88 -27.81 10.39
C SER A 740 4.57 -27.39 11.08
N LYS A 741 3.51 -28.19 11.02
CA LYS A 741 2.18 -27.81 11.54
C LYS A 741 2.08 -27.88 13.08
N HIS A 742 3.16 -27.55 13.78
CA HIS A 742 3.27 -27.73 15.23
C HIS A 742 2.70 -26.57 16.04
N GLY A 743 2.73 -25.34 15.50
CA GLY A 743 2.03 -24.17 16.06
C GLY A 743 0.52 -24.33 16.31
N ASP A 744 -0.11 -25.41 15.83
CA ASP A 744 -1.54 -25.73 16.08
C ASP A 744 -1.78 -26.44 17.44
N ARG A 745 -0.73 -26.84 18.18
CA ARG A 745 -0.85 -27.53 19.48
C ARG A 745 -1.05 -26.54 20.63
N HIS A 746 -2.27 -26.04 20.76
CA HIS A 746 -2.73 -25.32 21.95
C HIS A 746 -2.93 -26.26 23.13
N MET A 747 -2.41 -25.87 24.30
CA MET A 747 -2.65 -26.61 25.55
C MET A 747 -3.55 -25.84 26.48
N LYS A 748 -4.65 -26.49 26.84
CA LYS A 748 -5.64 -25.92 27.75
C LYS A 748 -5.02 -25.65 29.12
N GLY A 749 -5.16 -24.44 29.62
CA GLY A 749 -4.54 -24.04 30.89
C GLY A 749 -3.16 -23.37 30.77
N TYR A 750 -2.66 -23.17 29.55
CA TYR A 750 -1.35 -22.58 29.28
C TYR A 750 -1.44 -21.45 28.24
N TYR A 751 -0.60 -20.44 28.40
CA TYR A 751 -0.12 -19.62 27.30
C TYR A 751 0.82 -20.48 26.45
N THR A 752 0.50 -20.65 25.17
CA THR A 752 1.33 -21.34 24.19
C THR A 752 2.04 -20.30 23.34
N ILE A 753 3.36 -20.19 23.45
CA ILE A 753 4.17 -19.23 22.68
C ILE A 753 4.88 -20.01 21.58
N VAL A 754 4.57 -19.68 20.33
CA VAL A 754 5.16 -20.28 19.14
C VAL A 754 6.12 -19.29 18.53
N VAL A 755 7.39 -19.67 18.45
CA VAL A 755 8.44 -18.87 17.84
C VAL A 755 8.90 -19.57 16.58
N GLU A 756 8.66 -18.92 15.44
CA GLU A 756 9.07 -19.41 14.12
C GLU A 756 10.12 -18.44 13.56
N THR A 757 11.30 -18.96 13.25
CA THR A 757 12.34 -18.25 12.50
C THR A 757 12.62 -19.01 11.21
N GLU A 758 13.42 -18.44 10.31
CA GLU A 758 13.84 -19.14 9.08
C GLU A 758 14.56 -20.48 9.36
N LYS A 759 15.15 -20.63 10.56
CA LYS A 759 15.97 -21.78 10.94
C LYS A 759 15.36 -22.65 12.06
N TYR A 760 14.43 -22.13 12.85
CA TYR A 760 13.97 -22.78 14.09
C TYR A 760 12.45 -22.64 14.33
N GLU A 761 11.81 -23.68 14.84
CA GLU A 761 10.48 -23.62 15.45
C GLU A 761 10.57 -24.18 16.87
N PHE A 762 10.13 -23.43 17.88
CA PHE A 762 10.02 -23.91 19.26
C PHE A 762 8.75 -23.41 19.94
N VAL A 763 8.25 -24.21 20.89
CA VAL A 763 7.00 -23.94 21.61
C VAL A 763 7.26 -23.87 23.11
N ILE A 764 6.77 -22.81 23.75
CA ILE A 764 6.87 -22.58 25.20
C ILE A 764 5.47 -22.57 25.80
N TYR A 765 5.23 -23.40 26.81
CA TYR A 765 3.97 -23.45 27.56
C TYR A 765 4.14 -22.87 28.95
N ILE A 766 3.42 -21.78 29.25
CA ILE A 766 3.45 -21.08 30.54
C ILE A 766 2.07 -21.17 31.18
N PRO A 767 1.91 -21.62 32.44
CA PRO A 767 0.59 -21.81 33.04
C PRO A 767 -0.23 -20.51 33.11
N ASP A 768 -1.49 -20.52 32.64
CA ASP A 768 -2.43 -19.39 32.74
C ASP A 768 -3.28 -19.50 34.01
N LEU A 769 -3.13 -18.53 34.91
CA LEU A 769 -3.90 -18.44 36.17
C LEU A 769 -5.40 -18.21 35.96
N ARG A 770 -5.82 -17.76 34.77
CA ARG A 770 -7.23 -17.52 34.42
C ARG A 770 -7.93 -18.79 33.96
N ALA A 771 -7.17 -19.84 33.63
CA ALA A 771 -7.69 -21.07 33.06
C ALA A 771 -7.87 -22.17 34.13
N THR A 772 -8.59 -23.24 33.76
CA THR A 772 -8.89 -24.34 34.68
C THR A 772 -7.71 -25.31 34.75
N LYS A 773 -6.99 -25.30 35.88
CA LYS A 773 -5.91 -26.21 36.32
C LYS A 773 -4.96 -26.70 35.19
N PRO A 774 -3.78 -26.08 35.05
CA PRO A 774 -2.69 -26.55 34.18
C PRO A 774 -2.33 -28.02 34.49
N GLU A 775 -2.21 -28.85 33.45
CA GLU A 775 -1.98 -30.30 33.56
C GLU A 775 -0.72 -30.68 34.33
N TRP A 776 0.35 -29.89 34.19
CA TRP A 776 1.66 -30.12 34.80
C TRP A 776 1.96 -29.25 36.01
N GLY A 777 0.96 -28.53 36.54
CA GLY A 777 1.08 -27.73 37.75
C GLY A 777 1.17 -26.23 37.49
N ASP A 778 0.78 -25.46 38.51
CA ASP A 778 0.65 -23.99 38.46
C ASP A 778 2.00 -23.27 38.40
N ASP A 779 3.08 -24.01 38.66
CA ASP A 779 4.47 -23.54 38.80
C ASP A 779 5.41 -24.02 37.68
N THR A 780 4.91 -24.78 36.69
CA THR A 780 5.77 -25.49 35.74
C THR A 780 5.68 -24.90 34.33
N VAL A 781 6.82 -24.48 33.77
CA VAL A 781 6.95 -24.09 32.36
C VAL A 781 7.52 -25.26 31.56
N LEU A 782 6.92 -25.55 30.42
CA LEU A 782 7.37 -26.59 29.49
C LEU A 782 7.93 -25.93 28.22
N ILE A 783 9.07 -26.44 27.76
CA ILE A 783 9.64 -26.11 26.45
C ILE A 783 9.68 -27.39 25.64
N GLU A 784 9.02 -27.40 24.50
CA GLU A 784 9.07 -28.52 23.56
C GLU A 784 9.96 -28.18 22.37
N LYS A 785 10.91 -29.09 22.10
CA LYS A 785 11.72 -29.06 20.89
C LYS A 785 11.23 -30.12 19.93
N HIS A 786 10.93 -29.71 18.71
CA HIS A 786 10.46 -30.61 17.66
C HIS A 786 11.57 -30.93 16.67
N TYR A 787 11.79 -32.22 16.41
CA TYR A 787 12.73 -32.69 15.41
C TYR A 787 11.95 -33.25 14.21
N GLY A 788 11.67 -32.43 13.19
CA GLY A 788 11.12 -32.92 11.92
C GLY A 788 9.59 -32.84 11.77
N THR A 789 8.98 -33.84 11.15
CA THR A 789 7.53 -33.81 10.81
C THR A 789 6.64 -34.09 12.03
N ALA A 790 5.32 -33.83 11.91
CA ALA A 790 4.32 -33.85 13.00
C ALA A 790 4.34 -35.06 13.96
N ASP A 791 4.96 -36.16 13.54
CA ASP A 791 5.00 -37.47 14.20
C ASP A 791 6.41 -37.91 14.67
N GLU A 792 7.45 -37.08 14.51
CA GLU A 792 8.82 -37.38 14.94
C GLU A 792 9.13 -36.73 16.30
N SER A 793 9.95 -37.44 17.10
CA SER A 793 10.14 -37.28 18.55
C SER A 793 10.20 -35.83 19.04
N SER A 794 9.43 -35.51 20.09
CA SER A 794 9.62 -34.30 20.89
C SER A 794 10.51 -34.59 22.09
N ASP A 795 11.53 -33.76 22.30
CA ASP A 795 12.15 -33.65 23.62
C ASP A 795 11.40 -32.53 24.36
N SER A 796 10.69 -32.91 25.41
CA SER A 796 9.94 -31.97 26.25
C SER A 796 10.70 -31.75 27.56
N TYR A 797 11.05 -30.51 27.85
CA TYR A 797 11.81 -30.10 29.03
C TYR A 797 10.91 -29.29 29.97
N TYR A 798 10.77 -29.71 31.23
CA TYR A 798 9.94 -29.01 32.23
C TYR A 798 10.78 -28.44 33.37
N ARG A 799 10.43 -27.23 33.83
CA ARG A 799 11.05 -26.62 35.00
C ARG A 799 10.02 -25.91 35.87
N HIS A 800 10.23 -26.01 37.19
CA HIS A 800 9.47 -25.28 38.19
C HIS A 800 10.07 -23.88 38.39
N PHE A 801 9.23 -22.86 38.36
CA PHE A 801 9.59 -21.46 38.58
C PHE A 801 8.97 -20.94 39.88
N SER A 802 9.56 -19.89 40.45
CA SER A 802 8.94 -19.22 41.60
C SER A 802 7.65 -18.51 41.17
N ASP A 803 6.73 -18.29 42.11
CA ASP A 803 5.51 -17.52 41.85
C ASP A 803 5.83 -16.09 41.37
N GLU A 804 6.94 -15.51 41.82
CA GLU A 804 7.39 -14.17 41.42
C GLU A 804 7.82 -14.14 39.95
N ASP A 805 8.64 -15.09 39.52
CA ASP A 805 9.12 -15.20 38.13
C ASP A 805 7.98 -15.50 37.16
N LEU A 806 7.06 -16.40 37.55
CA LEU A 806 5.89 -16.72 36.75
C LEU A 806 4.93 -15.54 36.61
N ASN A 807 4.75 -14.77 37.68
CA ASN A 807 3.92 -13.57 37.61
C ASN A 807 4.57 -12.49 36.74
N ALA A 808 5.90 -12.36 36.76
CA ALA A 808 6.62 -11.46 35.84
C ALA A 808 6.42 -11.89 34.37
N LEU A 809 6.60 -13.17 34.06
CA LEU A 809 6.36 -13.73 32.72
C LEU A 809 4.92 -13.51 32.24
N ARG A 810 3.93 -13.83 33.09
CA ARG A 810 2.50 -13.62 32.77
C ARG A 810 2.17 -12.15 32.55
N LEU A 811 2.79 -11.25 33.32
CA LEU A 811 2.58 -9.81 33.18
C LEU A 811 3.12 -9.29 31.85
N LEU A 812 4.26 -9.80 31.38
CA LEU A 812 4.82 -9.45 30.07
C LEU A 812 3.89 -9.93 28.95
N ILE A 813 3.49 -11.20 28.97
CA ILE A 813 2.59 -11.79 27.98
C ILE A 813 1.24 -11.05 27.90
N ASN A 814 0.61 -10.78 29.05
CA ASN A 814 -0.71 -10.12 29.08
C ASN A 814 -0.66 -8.63 28.68
N ARG A 815 0.50 -7.98 28.75
CA ARG A 815 0.63 -6.57 28.38
C ARG A 815 1.03 -6.36 26.91
N GLY A 816 1.40 -7.42 26.18
CA GLY A 816 1.80 -7.34 24.78
C GLY A 816 3.00 -6.42 24.54
N TYR A 817 3.88 -6.29 25.53
CA TYR A 817 5.14 -5.53 25.45
C TYR A 817 6.30 -6.44 25.19
#